data_AF-A0A2W4ZJS9-F1
#
_entry.id   AF-A0A2W4ZJS9-F1
#
_cell.length_a   1.000
_cell.length_b   1.000
_cell.length_c   1.000
_cell.angle_alpha   90.00
_cell.angle_beta   90.00
_cell.angle_gamma   90.00
#
_symmetry.space_group_name_H-M   'P 1'
#
loop_
_entity.id
_entity.type
_entity.pdbx_description
1 polymer ?
#
loop_
_entity_poly.entity_id
_entity_poly.type
_entity_poly.pdbx_seq_one_letter_code
_entity_poly.pdbx_strand_id
1 'polypeptide(L)'
;MATSAVAQTKRPQQPVETPVWDQLERFASEAEFQRYLQDFQRAANDRHRRDYGPSDGFAPPVPPPPPPSAPPPGAAAESSGIVVTGSAQPSSGEPSSITNTQTQGVDEGGIVKQIGRFLVVLQDGRLFVVDTRAGPEQNGLALANRTNVYRWRGQDTWFDEMLTSGNRVLIAGYSYRERASEITVLTLSDDGQLTREATYYISSNDYYDVENYATRLVNGNLVIYTPLDLSSINAMRPVQWPLVRRWIRDGDNRAVTTAGRPLFDAQDIYKPVQSLHQPTVHSVSVCPLGDVRAGDEFECRTTAFVGGGEREFFVSTSDIYLWVTPEPWDDGLPACTRAESLPATLYRVPLDNAPPTALFARGVPMNQLALDASGTEFRALLNQDTRDCGTSQRDDLSVSYFRAPFTAFGTRPRQAPQSSYTRTPSPGGRAYEVRYTQTHVVYGGRQSRTSSPPGENAEPLTARVVAVPLNRPRAATTLTAPHNIIRVERAGGDIVLTGYRTDAGLSVSLLDLNGRPRITQTQLLQNRYESEGRSHAFNALVRPEGDGIMGLPTVTRVKEGNRWHWRSGASDISYLTLSAAGQLADAGTLNADPNARDPSYQCEVSCVDWYGNTRALFIGNRVFGLSATELIEGALENGRVVERQRLNLSRPPA
;
A
#
# COMPACT_ATOMS: atom_id res chain seq x y z
N MET A 1 55.68 -47.19 32.20
CA MET A 1 55.20 -46.74 30.86
C MET A 1 53.95 -45.92 31.09
N ALA A 2 53.75 -44.84 30.34
CA ALA A 2 52.51 -44.05 30.37
C ALA A 2 52.13 -43.73 28.92
N THR A 3 50.92 -44.10 28.51
CA THR A 3 50.41 -43.89 27.14
C THR A 3 49.57 -42.62 27.10
N SER A 4 50.10 -41.58 26.45
CA SER A 4 49.42 -40.29 26.29
C SER A 4 48.15 -40.42 25.43
N ALA A 5 47.07 -39.77 25.85
CA ALA A 5 45.89 -39.60 25.02
C ALA A 5 46.18 -38.61 23.88
N VAL A 6 45.87 -38.99 22.64
CA VAL A 6 45.91 -38.08 21.49
C VAL A 6 44.53 -37.47 21.31
N ALA A 7 44.35 -36.25 21.82
CA ALA A 7 43.16 -35.46 21.55
C ALA A 7 43.15 -35.05 20.06
N GLN A 8 42.24 -35.62 19.26
CA GLN A 8 42.03 -35.17 17.89
C GLN A 8 41.42 -33.77 17.90
N THR A 9 42.23 -32.77 17.55
CA THR A 9 41.74 -31.42 17.24
C THR A 9 40.85 -31.49 16.01
N LYS A 10 39.52 -31.42 16.21
CA LYS A 10 38.58 -31.15 15.11
C LYS A 10 39.05 -29.88 14.41
N ARG A 11 39.30 -29.96 13.09
CA ARG A 11 39.41 -28.76 12.27
C ARG A 11 38.13 -27.94 12.45
N PRO A 12 38.21 -26.60 12.59
CA PRO A 12 37.02 -25.78 12.46
C PRO A 12 36.42 -26.06 11.07
N GLN A 13 35.16 -26.45 11.02
CA GLN A 13 34.44 -26.52 9.76
C GLN A 13 34.32 -25.08 9.23
N GLN A 14 34.61 -24.87 7.95
CA GLN A 14 34.29 -23.58 7.33
C GLN A 14 32.77 -23.37 7.44
N PRO A 15 32.31 -22.13 7.73
CA PRO A 15 30.89 -21.86 7.85
C PRO A 15 30.19 -22.20 6.53
N VAL A 16 29.04 -22.87 6.63
CA VAL A 16 28.16 -23.03 5.46
C VAL A 16 27.59 -21.65 5.14
N GLU A 17 27.95 -21.11 3.99
CA GLU A 17 27.36 -19.90 3.42
C GLU A 17 26.27 -20.30 2.41
N THR A 18 25.16 -19.57 2.42
CA THR A 18 24.06 -19.80 1.47
C THR A 18 24.53 -19.43 0.05
N PRO A 19 24.30 -20.27 -0.98
CA PRO A 19 24.69 -19.94 -2.36
C PRO A 19 24.08 -18.64 -2.89
N VAL A 20 24.86 -17.91 -3.69
CA VAL A 20 24.51 -16.63 -4.34
C VAL A 20 24.99 -16.65 -5.80
N TRP A 21 24.23 -16.05 -6.71
CA TRP A 21 24.52 -16.03 -8.15
C TRP A 21 24.89 -14.62 -8.66
N ASP A 22 25.75 -14.53 -9.69
CA ASP A 22 26.18 -13.25 -10.31
C ASP A 22 25.13 -12.67 -11.28
N GLN A 23 24.11 -13.46 -11.61
CA GLN A 23 23.08 -13.13 -12.57
C GLN A 23 21.70 -13.69 -12.18
N LEU A 24 20.65 -13.10 -12.72
CA LEU A 24 19.27 -13.56 -12.65
C LEU A 24 19.09 -14.88 -13.42
N GLU A 25 19.40 -15.99 -12.75
CA GLU A 25 19.04 -17.34 -13.19
C GLU A 25 17.77 -17.81 -12.47
N ARG A 26 16.96 -18.65 -13.14
CA ARG A 26 15.90 -19.45 -12.51
C ARG A 26 16.48 -20.75 -11.96
N PHE A 27 15.88 -21.36 -10.94
CA PHE A 27 16.24 -22.73 -10.54
C PHE A 27 15.96 -23.71 -11.68
N ALA A 28 16.87 -24.65 -11.94
CA ALA A 28 16.72 -25.64 -13.00
C ALA A 28 15.73 -26.75 -12.62
N SER A 29 15.45 -26.94 -11.33
CA SER A 29 14.47 -27.93 -10.84
C SER A 29 14.14 -27.73 -9.36
N GLU A 30 13.04 -28.36 -8.92
CA GLU A 30 12.73 -28.64 -7.51
C GLU A 30 13.93 -29.16 -6.71
N ALA A 31 14.75 -30.04 -7.31
CA ALA A 31 15.93 -30.64 -6.66
C ALA A 31 17.15 -29.71 -6.57
N GLU A 32 17.09 -28.51 -7.17
CA GLU A 32 18.01 -27.38 -6.89
C GLU A 32 17.41 -26.49 -5.80
N PHE A 33 16.13 -26.10 -5.90
CA PHE A 33 15.46 -25.26 -4.89
C PHE A 33 15.43 -25.91 -3.50
N GLN A 34 15.05 -27.19 -3.41
CA GLN A 34 15.06 -27.96 -2.16
C GLN A 34 16.47 -28.00 -1.53
N ARG A 35 17.52 -28.03 -2.36
CA ARG A 35 18.91 -28.07 -1.92
C ARG A 35 19.37 -26.72 -1.39
N TYR A 36 19.05 -25.64 -2.11
CA TYR A 36 19.21 -24.27 -1.66
C TYR A 36 18.54 -24.04 -0.29
N LEU A 37 17.30 -24.52 -0.11
CA LEU A 37 16.57 -24.40 1.16
C LEU A 37 17.25 -25.18 2.30
N GLN A 38 17.83 -26.36 2.01
CA GLN A 38 18.62 -27.12 2.97
C GLN A 38 19.97 -26.46 3.31
N ASP A 39 20.65 -25.87 2.33
CA ASP A 39 21.91 -25.13 2.54
C ASP A 39 21.67 -23.86 3.34
N PHE A 40 20.58 -23.15 3.05
CA PHE A 40 20.10 -22.03 3.86
C PHE A 40 19.84 -22.45 5.31
N GLN A 41 19.08 -23.53 5.55
CA GLN A 41 18.78 -23.97 6.91
C GLN A 41 20.00 -24.53 7.64
N ARG A 42 20.97 -25.14 6.95
CA ARG A 42 22.29 -25.45 7.52
C ARG A 42 23.01 -24.18 7.95
N ALA A 43 23.13 -23.19 7.06
CA ALA A 43 23.77 -21.90 7.33
C ALA A 43 23.13 -21.16 8.51
N ALA A 44 21.79 -21.12 8.59
CA ALA A 44 21.05 -20.49 9.68
C ALA A 44 21.27 -21.18 11.03
N ASN A 45 21.19 -22.51 11.09
CA ASN A 45 21.48 -23.28 12.31
C ASN A 45 22.94 -23.12 12.76
N ASP A 46 23.89 -23.07 11.81
CA ASP A 46 25.30 -22.89 12.13
C ASP A 46 25.64 -21.43 12.50
N ARG A 47 24.87 -20.42 12.05
CA ARG A 47 24.92 -19.05 12.61
C ARG A 47 24.41 -19.06 14.07
N HIS A 48 23.17 -19.48 14.30
CA HIS A 48 22.56 -19.51 15.64
C HIS A 48 23.43 -20.25 16.68
N ARG A 49 24.09 -21.36 16.31
CA ARG A 49 25.05 -22.08 17.17
C ARG A 49 26.36 -21.34 17.47
N ARG A 50 26.83 -20.46 16.57
CA ARG A 50 27.99 -19.59 16.81
C ARG A 50 27.63 -18.44 17.74
N ASP A 51 26.46 -17.85 17.51
CA ASP A 51 26.08 -16.58 18.15
C ASP A 51 25.44 -16.79 19.53
N TYR A 52 24.72 -17.91 19.74
CA TYR A 52 24.04 -18.26 21.00
C TYR A 52 24.55 -19.56 21.65
N GLY A 53 25.50 -20.27 21.02
CA GLY A 53 26.06 -21.53 21.52
C GLY A 53 25.19 -22.77 21.28
N PRO A 54 25.59 -23.94 21.82
CA PRO A 54 24.80 -25.16 21.75
C PRO A 54 23.61 -25.09 22.72
N SER A 55 22.41 -24.85 22.20
CA SER A 55 21.18 -24.85 22.98
C SER A 55 20.73 -26.27 23.34
N ASP A 56 20.60 -26.54 24.65
CA ASP A 56 19.99 -27.77 25.15
C ASP A 56 18.47 -27.74 24.90
N GLY A 57 18.02 -28.52 23.93
CA GLY A 57 16.68 -29.12 23.95
C GLY A 57 15.45 -28.20 23.94
N PHE A 58 15.57 -26.92 23.58
CA PHE A 58 14.39 -26.10 23.33
C PHE A 58 13.62 -26.67 22.14
N ALA A 59 12.38 -27.09 22.40
CA ALA A 59 11.43 -27.43 21.34
C ALA A 59 11.27 -26.23 20.39
N PRO A 60 11.00 -26.45 19.09
CA PRO A 60 10.65 -25.35 18.20
C PRO A 60 9.49 -24.59 18.84
N PRO A 61 9.56 -23.24 18.93
CA PRO A 61 8.52 -22.46 19.58
C PRO A 61 7.17 -22.79 18.94
N VAL A 62 6.17 -23.01 19.78
CA VAL A 62 4.78 -23.17 19.34
C VAL A 62 4.46 -21.97 18.43
N PRO A 63 3.84 -22.16 17.24
CA PRO A 63 3.47 -21.03 16.39
C PRO A 63 2.72 -20.01 17.25
N PRO A 64 3.09 -18.72 17.20
CA PRO A 64 2.61 -17.74 18.16
C PRO A 64 1.08 -17.69 18.14
N PRO A 65 0.42 -17.46 19.29
CA PRO A 65 -1.01 -17.19 19.29
C PRO A 65 -1.30 -15.98 18.39
N PRO A 66 -2.51 -15.88 17.79
CA PRO A 66 -2.89 -14.69 17.03
C PRO A 66 -2.64 -13.44 17.88
N PRO A 67 -2.11 -12.35 17.28
CA PRO A 67 -1.52 -11.26 18.04
C PRO A 67 -2.55 -10.62 18.98
N PRO A 68 -2.17 -10.35 20.25
CA PRO A 68 -2.92 -9.42 21.09
C PRO A 68 -3.09 -8.08 20.37
N SER A 69 -4.22 -7.40 20.58
CA SER A 69 -4.54 -6.18 19.87
C SER A 69 -3.59 -5.01 20.21
N ALA A 70 -3.20 -4.27 19.15
CA ALA A 70 -2.53 -2.96 19.16
C ALA A 70 -1.01 -2.96 19.50
N PRO A 71 -0.17 -2.02 18.97
CA PRO A 71 -0.33 -1.11 17.82
C PRO A 71 0.95 -1.08 16.86
N PRO A 72 1.41 0.02 16.19
CA PRO A 72 1.99 0.01 14.80
C PRO A 72 3.53 0.34 14.79
N PRO A 73 4.26 0.81 13.72
CA PRO A 73 3.98 1.21 12.30
C PRO A 73 5.00 0.65 11.23
N GLY A 74 5.07 1.00 9.92
CA GLY A 74 4.36 1.95 8.99
C GLY A 74 5.25 3.02 8.23
N ALA A 75 4.74 3.60 7.11
CA ALA A 75 5.09 4.78 6.21
C ALA A 75 6.48 4.82 5.48
N ALA A 76 6.83 5.31 4.24
CA ALA A 76 6.33 6.02 3.01
C ALA A 76 7.27 5.95 1.68
N ALA A 77 6.98 5.28 0.48
CA ALA A 77 7.62 5.42 -0.93
C ALA A 77 7.03 4.73 -2.35
N GLU A 78 6.26 4.99 -3.52
CA GLU A 78 5.54 5.84 -4.67
C GLU A 78 6.13 6.73 -5.83
N SER A 79 5.61 6.68 -7.10
CA SER A 79 5.08 7.86 -7.88
C SER A 79 4.40 7.70 -9.28
N SER A 80 4.54 8.66 -10.22
CA SER A 80 3.41 9.47 -10.75
C SER A 80 3.68 10.20 -12.10
N GLY A 81 2.73 10.80 -12.84
CA GLY A 81 1.27 10.92 -12.69
C GLY A 81 0.71 12.32 -13.06
N ILE A 82 0.03 12.46 -14.22
CA ILE A 82 -0.74 13.67 -14.65
C ILE A 82 -2.19 13.63 -14.07
N VAL A 83 -3.02 14.65 -14.35
CA VAL A 83 -4.43 14.88 -13.95
C VAL A 83 -5.12 13.71 -13.22
N VAL A 84 -5.57 13.99 -11.98
CA VAL A 84 -6.19 13.00 -11.08
C VAL A 84 -7.59 12.62 -11.57
N THR A 85 -7.65 11.53 -12.34
CA THR A 85 -8.87 10.77 -12.66
C THR A 85 -8.59 9.29 -12.37
N GLY A 86 -8.67 8.92 -11.10
CA GLY A 86 -8.36 7.56 -10.62
C GLY A 86 -9.57 6.64 -10.67
N SER A 87 -9.43 5.51 -11.37
CA SER A 87 -10.39 4.43 -11.62
C SER A 87 -11.58 4.76 -12.55
N ALA A 88 -11.71 3.95 -13.61
CA ALA A 88 -12.68 4.03 -14.73
C ALA A 88 -12.65 5.32 -15.60
N GLN A 89 -13.02 5.20 -16.88
CA GLN A 89 -13.44 6.38 -17.65
C GLN A 89 -14.79 6.86 -17.07
N PRO A 90 -14.98 8.16 -16.81
CA PRO A 90 -16.32 8.69 -16.57
C PRO A 90 -17.13 8.53 -17.87
N SER A 91 -18.14 7.67 -17.86
CA SER A 91 -18.97 7.38 -19.05
C SER A 91 -19.79 8.59 -19.54
N SER A 92 -19.79 9.67 -18.76
CA SER A 92 -20.40 10.97 -19.05
C SER A 92 -19.40 12.04 -19.53
N GLY A 93 -18.09 11.78 -19.47
CA GLY A 93 -17.04 12.77 -19.74
C GLY A 93 -16.89 13.86 -18.66
N GLU A 94 -17.61 13.75 -17.54
CA GLU A 94 -17.53 14.70 -16.43
C GLU A 94 -16.23 14.50 -15.61
N PRO A 95 -15.58 15.57 -15.11
CA PRO A 95 -14.45 15.43 -14.19
C PRO A 95 -14.88 14.73 -12.91
N SER A 96 -14.18 13.65 -12.53
CA SER A 96 -14.41 12.94 -11.27
C SER A 96 -13.09 12.56 -10.61
N SER A 97 -13.12 12.45 -9.28
CA SER A 97 -12.05 11.81 -8.51
C SER A 97 -12.66 10.92 -7.44
N ILE A 98 -12.45 9.61 -7.59
CA ILE A 98 -12.97 8.55 -6.71
C ILE A 98 -11.84 7.93 -5.89
N THR A 99 -10.70 7.66 -6.53
CA THR A 99 -9.48 7.14 -5.89
C THR A 99 -8.32 8.10 -6.12
N ASN A 100 -7.70 8.58 -5.04
CA ASN A 100 -6.45 9.36 -5.06
C ASN A 100 -5.25 8.44 -5.35
N THR A 101 -5.19 7.91 -6.58
CA THR A 101 -4.12 6.98 -6.98
C THR A 101 -2.76 7.67 -7.03
N GLN A 102 -1.70 6.88 -7.01
CA GLN A 102 -0.32 7.31 -7.11
C GLN A 102 0.10 7.42 -8.59
N THR A 103 -0.13 6.35 -9.36
CA THR A 103 0.16 6.25 -10.79
C THR A 103 -1.10 6.57 -11.59
N GLN A 104 -0.98 7.40 -12.64
CA GLN A 104 -2.09 7.63 -13.57
C GLN A 104 -2.19 6.46 -14.56
N GLY A 105 -3.40 5.94 -14.79
CA GLY A 105 -3.62 4.78 -15.67
C GLY A 105 -3.41 3.41 -15.01
N VAL A 106 -3.16 3.39 -13.70
CA VAL A 106 -3.19 2.19 -12.86
C VAL A 106 -4.32 2.35 -11.85
N ASP A 107 -5.16 1.33 -11.69
CA ASP A 107 -6.15 1.27 -10.61
C ASP A 107 -5.54 0.61 -9.37
N GLU A 108 -5.97 1.08 -8.20
CA GLU A 108 -5.46 0.69 -6.88
C GLU A 108 -6.61 0.19 -6.01
N GLY A 109 -6.40 -0.86 -5.22
CA GLY A 109 -7.44 -1.42 -4.35
C GLY A 109 -8.10 -0.34 -3.48
N GLY A 110 -9.42 -0.22 -3.52
CA GLY A 110 -10.15 0.80 -2.74
C GLY A 110 -11.43 0.26 -2.12
N ILE A 111 -12.12 1.06 -1.31
CA ILE A 111 -13.43 0.70 -0.75
C ILE A 111 -14.61 1.33 -1.51
N VAL A 112 -14.34 2.25 -2.44
CA VAL A 112 -15.33 2.83 -3.36
C VAL A 112 -14.77 2.86 -4.77
N LYS A 113 -15.59 2.48 -5.76
CA LYS A 113 -15.30 2.61 -7.19
C LYS A 113 -16.55 3.08 -7.93
N GLN A 114 -16.36 3.76 -9.06
CA GLN A 114 -17.46 4.17 -9.94
C GLN A 114 -17.51 3.29 -11.20
N ILE A 115 -18.70 2.80 -11.55
CA ILE A 115 -18.98 2.13 -12.84
C ILE A 115 -20.18 2.85 -13.46
N GLY A 116 -19.93 3.69 -14.46
CA GLY A 116 -20.95 4.49 -15.11
C GLY A 116 -21.69 5.40 -14.12
N ARG A 117 -22.99 5.18 -13.94
CA ARG A 117 -23.83 5.93 -12.97
C ARG A 117 -23.82 5.34 -11.54
N PHE A 118 -23.21 4.17 -11.34
CA PHE A 118 -23.19 3.50 -10.05
C PHE A 118 -21.91 3.81 -9.26
N LEU A 119 -22.06 4.11 -7.97
CA LEU A 119 -21.00 3.93 -6.99
C LEU A 119 -21.15 2.54 -6.37
N VAL A 120 -20.09 1.74 -6.43
CA VAL A 120 -19.99 0.48 -5.68
C VAL A 120 -19.17 0.76 -4.43
N VAL A 121 -19.68 0.37 -3.27
CA VAL A 121 -19.01 0.49 -1.96
C VAL A 121 -18.77 -0.90 -1.38
N LEU A 122 -17.57 -1.17 -0.86
CA LEU A 122 -17.19 -2.36 -0.12
C LEU A 122 -17.16 -2.05 1.39
N GLN A 123 -17.98 -2.75 2.18
CA GLN A 123 -17.97 -2.71 3.65
C GLN A 123 -18.57 -4.00 4.24
N ASP A 124 -18.12 -4.47 5.41
CA ASP A 124 -18.65 -5.68 6.10
C ASP A 124 -18.66 -6.96 5.22
N GLY A 125 -17.71 -7.07 4.27
CA GLY A 125 -17.70 -8.15 3.28
C GLY A 125 -18.88 -8.12 2.29
N ARG A 126 -19.51 -6.97 2.11
CA ARG A 126 -20.66 -6.74 1.22
C ARG A 126 -20.37 -5.63 0.22
N LEU A 127 -21.07 -5.69 -0.90
CA LEU A 127 -21.12 -4.64 -1.90
C LEU A 127 -22.48 -3.96 -1.88
N PHE A 128 -22.45 -2.62 -1.86
CA PHE A 128 -23.60 -1.75 -1.95
C PHE A 128 -23.51 -1.01 -3.27
N VAL A 129 -24.50 -1.18 -4.15
CA VAL A 129 -24.58 -0.50 -5.43
C VAL A 129 -25.52 0.69 -5.28
N VAL A 130 -24.96 1.89 -5.32
CA VAL A 130 -25.72 3.15 -5.27
C VAL A 130 -25.87 3.69 -6.67
N ASP A 131 -27.11 3.79 -7.16
CA ASP A 131 -27.41 4.57 -8.36
C ASP A 131 -27.32 6.06 -8.00
N THR A 132 -26.38 6.77 -8.62
CA THR A 132 -26.18 8.20 -8.39
C THR A 132 -27.10 9.08 -9.25
N ARG A 133 -27.87 8.48 -10.16
CA ARG A 133 -28.77 9.17 -11.10
C ARG A 133 -30.19 8.63 -11.01
N ALA A 134 -30.62 8.30 -9.79
CA ALA A 134 -31.96 7.80 -9.54
C ALA A 134 -33.04 8.88 -9.78
N GLY A 135 -34.24 8.44 -10.15
CA GLY A 135 -35.39 9.32 -10.40
C GLY A 135 -35.38 10.03 -11.76
N PRO A 136 -36.48 10.72 -12.12
CA PRO A 136 -36.68 11.29 -13.45
C PRO A 136 -35.73 12.45 -13.77
N GLU A 137 -35.23 13.15 -12.75
CA GLU A 137 -34.28 14.27 -12.88
C GLU A 137 -32.81 13.81 -12.94
N GLN A 138 -32.54 12.50 -12.83
CA GLN A 138 -31.18 11.91 -12.83
C GLN A 138 -30.21 12.49 -11.78
N ASN A 139 -30.75 13.01 -10.68
CA ASN A 139 -30.01 13.66 -9.59
C ASN A 139 -30.16 12.95 -8.23
N GLY A 140 -31.07 11.98 -8.09
CA GLY A 140 -31.34 11.29 -6.83
C GLY A 140 -30.33 10.19 -6.49
N LEU A 141 -30.27 9.79 -5.22
CA LEU A 141 -29.54 8.59 -4.75
C LEU A 141 -30.50 7.45 -4.41
N ALA A 142 -30.18 6.23 -4.85
CA ALA A 142 -30.90 5.01 -4.46
C ALA A 142 -29.95 3.81 -4.27
N LEU A 143 -30.22 2.95 -3.29
CA LEU A 143 -29.54 1.66 -3.14
C LEU A 143 -30.18 0.63 -4.09
N ALA A 144 -29.55 0.40 -5.24
CA ALA A 144 -30.05 -0.46 -6.31
C ALA A 144 -29.83 -1.96 -6.04
N ASN A 145 -28.77 -2.31 -5.31
CA ASN A 145 -28.47 -3.67 -4.89
C ASN A 145 -27.62 -3.67 -3.61
N ARG A 146 -27.78 -4.72 -2.79
CA ARG A 146 -26.80 -5.08 -1.76
C ARG A 146 -26.51 -6.59 -1.83
N THR A 147 -25.26 -6.95 -2.09
CA THR A 147 -24.80 -8.33 -2.30
C THR A 147 -23.68 -8.69 -1.34
N ASN A 148 -23.72 -9.89 -0.76
CA ASN A 148 -22.63 -10.40 0.08
C ASN A 148 -21.48 -10.94 -0.80
N VAL A 149 -20.24 -10.52 -0.54
CA VAL A 149 -19.03 -11.12 -1.12
C VAL A 149 -18.70 -12.43 -0.41
N TYR A 150 -18.86 -12.45 0.91
CA TYR A 150 -18.88 -13.69 1.69
C TYR A 150 -20.08 -14.58 1.33
N ARG A 151 -19.95 -15.89 1.56
CA ARG A 151 -20.98 -16.89 1.20
C ARG A 151 -21.78 -17.42 2.40
N TRP A 152 -21.21 -17.39 3.61
CA TRP A 152 -21.92 -17.73 4.85
C TRP A 152 -21.52 -16.83 6.02
N ARG A 153 -22.41 -16.66 7.01
CA ARG A 153 -22.31 -15.68 8.13
C ARG A 153 -21.14 -15.90 9.10
N GLY A 154 -20.36 -16.95 8.90
CA GLY A 154 -19.20 -17.33 9.72
C GLY A 154 -17.98 -17.61 8.84
N GLN A 155 -17.89 -16.93 7.69
CA GLN A 155 -16.73 -17.03 6.82
C GLN A 155 -15.57 -16.24 7.44
N ASP A 156 -14.47 -16.93 7.63
CA ASP A 156 -13.26 -16.45 8.28
C ASP A 156 -12.35 -15.83 7.20
N THR A 157 -12.72 -14.62 6.77
CA THR A 157 -12.14 -13.87 5.64
C THR A 157 -12.31 -12.37 5.87
N TRP A 158 -11.28 -11.58 5.61
CA TRP A 158 -11.36 -10.12 5.54
C TRP A 158 -11.39 -9.71 4.06
N PHE A 159 -12.16 -8.68 3.72
CA PHE A 159 -12.33 -8.18 2.36
C PHE A 159 -11.96 -6.70 2.33
N ASP A 160 -10.86 -6.40 1.65
CA ASP A 160 -10.06 -5.21 1.89
C ASP A 160 -10.02 -4.28 0.67
N GLU A 161 -9.91 -4.86 -0.53
CA GLU A 161 -9.67 -4.12 -1.77
C GLU A 161 -10.73 -4.41 -2.83
N MET A 162 -11.18 -3.36 -3.50
CA MET A 162 -11.99 -3.42 -4.72
C MET A 162 -11.27 -2.73 -5.89
N LEU A 163 -11.23 -3.40 -7.04
CA LEU A 163 -10.78 -2.90 -8.34
C LEU A 163 -11.93 -3.00 -9.37
N THR A 164 -11.88 -2.21 -10.45
CA THR A 164 -12.89 -2.29 -11.52
C THR A 164 -12.31 -2.38 -12.93
N SER A 165 -12.91 -3.25 -13.77
CA SER A 165 -12.53 -3.47 -15.16
C SER A 165 -13.78 -3.52 -16.04
N GLY A 166 -14.05 -2.44 -16.79
CA GLY A 166 -15.33 -2.29 -17.50
C GLY A 166 -16.50 -2.29 -16.51
N ASN A 167 -17.40 -3.27 -16.63
CA ASN A 167 -18.48 -3.51 -15.65
C ASN A 167 -18.18 -4.66 -14.66
N ARG A 168 -16.97 -5.25 -14.68
CA ARG A 168 -16.51 -6.21 -13.67
C ARG A 168 -16.00 -5.48 -12.42
N VAL A 169 -16.41 -5.98 -11.27
CA VAL A 169 -15.93 -5.63 -9.93
C VAL A 169 -15.10 -6.81 -9.41
N LEU A 170 -13.86 -6.54 -9.00
CA LEU A 170 -12.98 -7.54 -8.42
C LEU A 170 -12.74 -7.19 -6.96
N ILE A 171 -13.10 -8.10 -6.05
CA ILE A 171 -12.89 -7.94 -4.61
C ILE A 171 -11.78 -8.88 -4.16
N ALA A 172 -10.72 -8.32 -3.60
CA ALA A 172 -9.64 -9.06 -2.95
C ALA A 172 -9.78 -9.02 -1.42
N GLY A 173 -9.30 -10.08 -0.79
CA GLY A 173 -9.29 -10.27 0.65
C GLY A 173 -8.44 -11.47 1.03
N TYR A 174 -8.22 -11.70 2.33
CA TYR A 174 -7.49 -12.87 2.81
C TYR A 174 -8.37 -13.83 3.62
N SER A 175 -8.37 -15.11 3.23
CA SER A 175 -9.21 -16.16 3.81
C SER A 175 -8.41 -17.07 4.73
N TYR A 176 -8.46 -16.82 6.04
CA TYR A 176 -7.75 -17.61 7.06
C TYR A 176 -8.18 -19.09 7.07
N ARG A 177 -9.44 -19.39 6.70
CA ARG A 177 -9.98 -20.76 6.61
C ARG A 177 -9.34 -21.61 5.51
N GLU A 178 -9.04 -20.95 4.39
CA GLU A 178 -8.51 -21.54 3.16
C GLU A 178 -7.00 -21.29 2.98
N ARG A 179 -6.40 -20.41 3.81
CA ARG A 179 -4.98 -19.98 3.78
C ARG A 179 -4.58 -19.45 2.40
N ALA A 180 -5.34 -18.47 1.93
CA ALA A 180 -5.25 -17.96 0.58
C ALA A 180 -5.83 -16.56 0.46
N SER A 181 -5.26 -15.75 -0.43
CA SER A 181 -5.94 -14.57 -0.97
C SER A 181 -7.18 -15.02 -1.74
N GLU A 182 -8.35 -14.54 -1.37
CA GLU A 182 -9.63 -14.78 -2.05
C GLU A 182 -9.91 -13.60 -3.00
N ILE A 183 -9.92 -13.85 -4.32
CA ILE A 183 -10.40 -12.88 -5.31
C ILE A 183 -11.77 -13.31 -5.82
N THR A 184 -12.80 -12.52 -5.55
CA THR A 184 -14.15 -12.71 -6.10
C THR A 184 -14.40 -11.74 -7.23
N VAL A 185 -14.77 -12.27 -8.41
CA VAL A 185 -15.16 -11.50 -9.60
C VAL A 185 -16.68 -11.46 -9.68
N LEU A 186 -17.24 -10.26 -9.75
CA LEU A 186 -18.66 -10.02 -10.00
C LEU A 186 -18.82 -9.11 -11.22
N THR A 187 -19.93 -9.26 -11.94
CA THR A 187 -20.31 -8.37 -13.04
C THR A 187 -21.55 -7.57 -12.66
N LEU A 188 -21.51 -6.27 -12.95
CA LEU A 188 -22.58 -5.31 -12.73
C LEU A 188 -23.42 -5.15 -14.01
N SER A 189 -24.74 -5.24 -13.89
CA SER A 189 -25.71 -4.98 -14.97
C SER A 189 -26.25 -3.55 -14.96
N ASP A 190 -26.91 -3.13 -16.05
CA ASP A 190 -27.41 -1.75 -16.23
C ASP A 190 -28.54 -1.36 -15.25
N ASP A 191 -29.18 -2.33 -14.60
CA ASP A 191 -30.15 -2.19 -13.51
C ASP A 191 -29.52 -2.30 -12.11
N GLY A 192 -28.18 -2.35 -12.04
CA GLY A 192 -27.42 -2.29 -10.80
C GLY A 192 -27.26 -3.63 -10.06
N GLN A 193 -27.66 -4.75 -10.66
CA GLN A 193 -27.53 -6.06 -10.02
C GLN A 193 -26.10 -6.61 -10.15
N LEU A 194 -25.61 -7.27 -9.09
CA LEU A 194 -24.28 -7.89 -9.06
C LEU A 194 -24.40 -9.41 -9.18
N THR A 195 -23.83 -9.99 -10.23
CA THR A 195 -23.74 -11.44 -10.43
C THR A 195 -22.31 -11.90 -10.21
N ARG A 196 -22.07 -12.83 -9.28
CA ARG A 196 -20.75 -13.45 -9.07
C ARG A 196 -20.41 -14.39 -10.23
N GLU A 197 -19.38 -14.04 -11.01
CA GLU A 197 -18.86 -14.87 -12.10
C GLU A 197 -17.88 -15.94 -11.59
N ALA A 198 -17.11 -15.61 -10.55
CA ALA A 198 -16.08 -16.48 -10.01
C ALA A 198 -15.68 -16.11 -8.57
N THR A 199 -15.13 -17.09 -7.86
CA THR A 199 -14.22 -16.85 -6.74
C THR A 199 -12.98 -17.72 -6.95
N TYR A 200 -11.80 -17.14 -6.78
CA TYR A 200 -10.50 -17.80 -6.87
C TYR A 200 -9.76 -17.66 -5.54
N TYR A 201 -9.06 -18.72 -5.14
CA TYR A 201 -8.16 -18.72 -4.00
C TYR A 201 -6.73 -18.90 -4.50
N ILE A 202 -5.86 -17.97 -4.14
CA ILE A 202 -4.42 -18.07 -4.38
C ILE A 202 -3.77 -18.40 -3.04
N SER A 203 -3.32 -19.65 -2.84
CA SER A 203 -2.67 -20.04 -1.59
C SER A 203 -1.39 -19.24 -1.38
N SER A 204 -1.31 -18.50 -0.28
CA SER A 204 -0.21 -17.56 0.03
C SER A 204 -0.03 -17.45 1.54
N ASN A 205 1.05 -16.79 1.98
CA ASN A 205 1.02 -16.15 3.30
C ASN A 205 0.04 -14.96 3.26
N ASP A 206 -0.33 -14.45 4.43
CA ASP A 206 -1.09 -13.20 4.52
C ASP A 206 -0.25 -12.06 3.92
N TYR A 207 -0.85 -11.25 3.06
CA TYR A 207 -0.19 -10.14 2.37
C TYR A 207 -0.36 -8.81 3.10
N TYR A 208 -1.20 -8.78 4.15
CA TYR A 208 -1.73 -7.57 4.77
C TYR A 208 -0.68 -6.49 5.06
N ASP A 209 -0.97 -5.29 4.57
CA ASP A 209 -0.29 -4.04 4.90
C ASP A 209 -1.36 -2.95 5.11
N VAL A 210 -1.06 -2.01 6.00
CA VAL A 210 -1.92 -0.88 6.38
C VAL A 210 -1.95 0.24 5.33
N GLU A 211 -0.93 0.30 4.48
CA GLU A 211 -0.61 1.43 3.61
C GLU A 211 -0.10 0.98 2.23
N ASN A 212 0.30 -0.28 2.04
CA ASN A 212 0.68 -0.88 0.74
C ASN A 212 -0.36 -1.87 0.19
N TYR A 213 -1.16 -1.39 -0.76
CA TYR A 213 -2.18 -2.16 -1.45
C TYR A 213 -1.55 -3.34 -2.22
N ALA A 214 -2.08 -4.56 -2.06
CA ALA A 214 -1.47 -5.76 -2.64
C ALA A 214 -1.88 -6.03 -4.10
N THR A 215 -3.01 -5.46 -4.55
CA THR A 215 -3.46 -5.57 -5.94
C THR A 215 -3.37 -4.25 -6.72
N ARG A 216 -3.26 -4.35 -8.04
CA ARG A 216 -3.44 -3.26 -9.01
C ARG A 216 -4.16 -3.76 -10.25
N LEU A 217 -4.86 -2.87 -10.96
CA LEU A 217 -5.27 -3.13 -12.35
C LEU A 217 -4.48 -2.23 -13.30
N VAL A 218 -3.85 -2.81 -14.32
CA VAL A 218 -3.10 -2.07 -15.35
C VAL A 218 -3.23 -2.75 -16.71
N ASN A 219 -3.61 -1.98 -17.73
CA ASN A 219 -3.77 -2.45 -19.12
C ASN A 219 -4.65 -3.73 -19.26
N GLY A 220 -5.70 -3.87 -18.44
CA GLY A 220 -6.57 -5.06 -18.42
C GLY A 220 -6.04 -6.28 -17.64
N ASN A 221 -4.88 -6.16 -17.00
CA ASN A 221 -4.29 -7.20 -16.16
C ASN A 221 -4.44 -6.85 -14.68
N LEU A 222 -4.87 -7.84 -13.89
CA LEU A 222 -4.77 -7.81 -12.43
C LEU A 222 -3.34 -8.20 -12.05
N VAL A 223 -2.64 -7.28 -11.38
CA VAL A 223 -1.32 -7.55 -10.79
C VAL A 223 -1.53 -7.83 -9.30
N ILE A 224 -0.95 -8.93 -8.82
CA ILE A 224 -1.03 -9.37 -7.42
C ILE A 224 0.39 -9.62 -6.90
N TYR A 225 0.74 -9.01 -5.78
CA TYR A 225 1.93 -9.38 -5.00
C TYR A 225 1.57 -10.43 -3.95
N THR A 226 2.35 -11.52 -3.83
CA THR A 226 2.27 -12.42 -2.67
C THR A 226 3.66 -12.87 -2.18
N PRO A 227 3.92 -12.84 -0.85
CA PRO A 227 5.14 -13.35 -0.24
C PRO A 227 5.04 -14.85 0.12
N LEU A 228 6.19 -15.51 0.15
CA LEU A 228 6.40 -16.83 0.75
C LEU A 228 7.72 -16.83 1.54
N ASP A 229 7.64 -16.69 2.86
CA ASP A 229 8.81 -16.76 3.75
C ASP A 229 9.39 -18.19 3.76
N LEU A 230 10.69 -18.31 3.44
CA LEU A 230 11.36 -19.62 3.37
C LEU A 230 11.84 -20.13 4.74
N SER A 231 11.88 -19.28 5.78
CA SER A 231 12.23 -19.73 7.14
C SER A 231 11.13 -20.63 7.72
N SER A 232 9.87 -20.39 7.38
CA SER A 232 8.73 -21.24 7.76
C SER A 232 8.66 -22.62 7.07
N ILE A 233 9.38 -22.84 5.96
CA ILE A 233 9.25 -24.06 5.14
C ILE A 233 10.16 -25.18 5.67
N ASN A 234 9.68 -26.42 5.73
CA ASN A 234 10.50 -27.55 6.16
C ASN A 234 11.35 -28.13 5.01
N ALA A 235 12.67 -27.90 5.02
CA ALA A 235 13.58 -28.34 3.95
C ALA A 235 13.78 -29.87 3.82
N MET A 236 13.18 -30.67 4.71
CA MET A 236 13.16 -32.14 4.64
C MET A 236 11.88 -32.70 4.00
N ARG A 237 10.97 -31.85 3.52
CA ARG A 237 9.74 -32.24 2.82
C ARG A 237 9.64 -31.51 1.47
N PRO A 238 9.03 -32.12 0.43
CA PRO A 238 8.75 -31.43 -0.83
C PRO A 238 7.97 -30.14 -0.59
N VAL A 239 8.39 -29.05 -1.25
CA VAL A 239 7.70 -27.76 -1.18
C VAL A 239 6.24 -27.93 -1.63
N GLN A 240 5.33 -27.20 -0.99
CA GLN A 240 3.93 -27.12 -1.39
C GLN A 240 3.72 -25.74 -2.02
N TRP A 241 3.82 -25.67 -3.34
CA TRP A 241 3.76 -24.40 -4.06
C TRP A 241 2.38 -23.72 -3.93
N PRO A 242 2.32 -22.38 -3.98
CA PRO A 242 1.10 -21.61 -4.16
C PRO A 242 0.20 -22.20 -5.25
N LEU A 243 -1.05 -22.49 -4.91
CA LEU A 243 -2.05 -23.01 -5.84
C LEU A 243 -3.11 -21.96 -6.13
N VAL A 244 -3.46 -21.78 -7.40
CA VAL A 244 -4.70 -21.13 -7.83
C VAL A 244 -5.81 -22.18 -7.84
N ARG A 245 -6.82 -22.00 -7.01
CA ARG A 245 -8.00 -22.88 -6.87
C ARG A 245 -9.27 -22.09 -7.17
N ARG A 246 -10.07 -22.50 -8.16
CA ARG A 246 -11.39 -21.88 -8.41
C ARG A 246 -12.46 -22.53 -7.52
N TRP A 247 -13.32 -21.71 -6.91
CA TRP A 247 -14.50 -22.16 -6.17
C TRP A 247 -15.51 -22.84 -7.10
N ILE A 248 -16.06 -23.98 -6.66
CA ILE A 248 -17.11 -24.72 -7.37
C ILE A 248 -18.45 -24.58 -6.64
N ARG A 249 -18.42 -24.75 -5.31
CA ARG A 249 -19.56 -24.61 -4.40
C ARG A 249 -19.06 -24.50 -2.96
N ASP A 250 -19.96 -24.19 -2.04
CA ASP A 250 -19.66 -24.33 -0.61
C ASP A 250 -19.85 -25.79 -0.13
N GLY A 251 -19.16 -26.11 0.96
CA GLY A 251 -19.33 -27.33 1.76
C GLY A 251 -19.39 -26.99 3.24
N ASP A 252 -19.19 -27.98 4.12
CA ASP A 252 -19.34 -27.80 5.57
C ASP A 252 -18.26 -26.86 6.16
N ASN A 253 -18.59 -25.57 6.21
CA ASN A 253 -17.73 -24.47 6.69
C ASN A 253 -16.38 -24.32 5.95
N ARG A 254 -16.32 -24.78 4.70
CA ARG A 254 -15.16 -24.66 3.78
C ARG A 254 -15.59 -24.56 2.32
N ALA A 255 -14.71 -24.00 1.49
CA ALA A 255 -14.92 -23.97 0.05
C ALA A 255 -14.66 -25.37 -0.57
N VAL A 256 -15.54 -25.81 -1.47
CA VAL A 256 -15.22 -26.91 -2.40
C VAL A 256 -14.67 -26.28 -3.66
N THR A 257 -13.39 -26.48 -3.91
CA THR A 257 -12.67 -25.91 -5.07
C THR A 257 -12.34 -26.98 -6.11
N THR A 258 -11.89 -26.53 -7.27
CA THR A 258 -11.02 -27.34 -8.16
C THR A 258 -9.82 -27.88 -7.38
N ALA A 259 -9.21 -28.97 -7.87
CA ALA A 259 -7.91 -29.44 -7.37
C ALA A 259 -6.83 -28.33 -7.38
N GLY A 260 -6.95 -27.40 -8.34
CA GLY A 260 -6.08 -26.23 -8.49
C GLY A 260 -4.89 -26.50 -9.40
N ARG A 261 -4.21 -25.42 -9.79
CA ARG A 261 -2.93 -25.45 -10.51
C ARG A 261 -1.88 -24.67 -9.73
N PRO A 262 -0.58 -25.02 -9.82
CA PRO A 262 0.48 -24.13 -9.35
C PRO A 262 0.34 -22.73 -9.96
N LEU A 263 0.54 -21.71 -9.13
CA LEU A 263 0.71 -20.31 -9.56
C LEU A 263 2.12 -20.10 -10.16
N PHE A 264 3.09 -20.84 -9.62
CA PHE A 264 4.47 -20.96 -10.06
C PHE A 264 5.09 -22.24 -9.46
N ASP A 265 6.22 -22.69 -9.99
CA ASP A 265 7.07 -23.72 -9.38
C ASP A 265 8.53 -23.24 -9.23
N ALA A 266 9.46 -24.11 -8.83
CA ALA A 266 10.87 -23.74 -8.68
C ALA A 266 11.48 -23.05 -9.92
N GLN A 267 11.07 -23.42 -11.13
CA GLN A 267 11.61 -22.92 -12.39
C GLN A 267 11.16 -21.50 -12.74
N ASP A 268 10.20 -20.93 -12.02
CA ASP A 268 9.78 -19.51 -12.12
C ASP A 268 10.46 -18.58 -11.10
N ILE A 269 11.18 -19.16 -10.14
CA ILE A 269 11.86 -18.43 -9.08
C ILE A 269 13.29 -18.11 -9.52
N TYR A 270 13.61 -16.83 -9.56
CA TYR A 270 14.97 -16.33 -9.72
C TYR A 270 15.76 -16.52 -8.42
N LYS A 271 16.95 -17.11 -8.56
CA LYS A 271 17.90 -17.39 -7.48
C LYS A 271 18.40 -16.08 -6.84
N PRO A 272 18.82 -16.11 -5.56
CA PRO A 272 19.28 -14.89 -4.90
C PRO A 272 20.59 -14.38 -5.48
N VAL A 273 20.62 -13.09 -5.80
CA VAL A 273 21.79 -12.35 -6.31
C VAL A 273 22.56 -11.60 -5.20
N GLN A 274 22.14 -11.76 -3.94
CA GLN A 274 22.82 -11.24 -2.75
C GLN A 274 22.75 -12.29 -1.63
N SER A 275 23.64 -12.20 -0.62
CA SER A 275 23.57 -13.07 0.57
C SER A 275 22.33 -12.75 1.41
N LEU A 276 21.69 -13.78 1.98
CA LEU A 276 20.41 -13.67 2.70
C LEU A 276 20.40 -14.49 3.99
N HIS A 277 19.77 -13.93 5.03
CA HIS A 277 19.66 -14.52 6.36
C HIS A 277 18.21 -14.88 6.72
N GLN A 278 17.25 -14.04 6.31
CA GLN A 278 15.81 -14.30 6.30
C GLN A 278 15.29 -14.19 4.86
N PRO A 279 15.42 -15.25 4.04
CA PRO A 279 15.05 -15.21 2.64
C PRO A 279 13.54 -15.40 2.44
N THR A 280 12.93 -14.50 1.67
CA THR A 280 11.54 -14.59 1.22
C THR A 280 11.51 -14.79 -0.30
N VAL A 281 10.58 -15.61 -0.79
CA VAL A 281 10.19 -15.61 -2.20
C VAL A 281 9.12 -14.53 -2.40
N HIS A 282 9.51 -13.46 -3.10
CA HIS A 282 8.63 -12.39 -3.54
C HIS A 282 8.06 -12.78 -4.89
N SER A 283 6.76 -13.01 -5.00
CA SER A 283 6.12 -13.32 -6.28
C SER A 283 5.20 -12.19 -6.73
N VAL A 284 5.32 -11.82 -8.00
CA VAL A 284 4.40 -10.90 -8.68
C VAL A 284 3.71 -11.65 -9.81
N SER A 285 2.38 -11.66 -9.75
CA SER A 285 1.50 -12.41 -10.64
C SER A 285 0.74 -11.44 -11.54
N VAL A 286 0.85 -11.59 -12.84
CA VAL A 286 0.12 -10.82 -13.85
C VAL A 286 -0.97 -11.72 -14.42
N CYS A 287 -2.20 -11.48 -14.02
CA CYS A 287 -3.40 -12.25 -14.39
C CYS A 287 -4.22 -11.43 -15.41
N PRO A 288 -4.21 -11.77 -16.71
CA PRO A 288 -5.02 -11.08 -17.70
C PRO A 288 -6.51 -11.32 -17.43
N LEU A 289 -7.33 -10.28 -17.36
CA LEU A 289 -8.77 -10.43 -17.07
C LEU A 289 -9.62 -10.86 -18.30
N GLY A 290 -8.94 -11.21 -19.41
CA GLY A 290 -9.54 -11.78 -20.61
C GLY A 290 -10.57 -10.89 -21.33
N ASP A 291 -11.27 -11.51 -22.28
CA ASP A 291 -12.61 -11.08 -22.67
C ASP A 291 -13.62 -11.40 -21.54
N VAL A 292 -14.90 -11.04 -21.72
CA VAL A 292 -15.98 -11.22 -20.74
C VAL A 292 -16.44 -12.68 -20.57
N ARG A 293 -15.49 -13.63 -20.46
CA ARG A 293 -15.73 -15.07 -20.29
C ARG A 293 -15.21 -15.56 -18.94
N ALA A 294 -16.15 -15.78 -18.02
CA ALA A 294 -15.89 -16.30 -16.68
C ALA A 294 -15.06 -17.59 -16.70
N GLY A 295 -13.79 -17.51 -16.26
CA GLY A 295 -12.85 -18.64 -16.27
C GLY A 295 -11.42 -18.21 -16.57
N ASP A 296 -11.26 -17.35 -17.57
CA ASP A 296 -9.97 -17.01 -18.19
C ASP A 296 -9.12 -16.04 -17.33
N GLU A 297 -9.73 -15.40 -16.32
CA GLU A 297 -9.16 -14.23 -15.62
C GLU A 297 -7.93 -14.54 -14.73
N PHE A 298 -7.63 -15.81 -14.50
CA PHE A 298 -6.56 -16.29 -13.62
C PHE A 298 -5.60 -17.26 -14.33
N GLU A 299 -5.42 -17.09 -15.64
CA GLU A 299 -4.27 -17.58 -16.42
C GLU A 299 -2.99 -16.77 -16.07
N CYS A 300 -2.65 -16.69 -14.78
CA CYS A 300 -1.60 -15.79 -14.30
C CYS A 300 -0.19 -16.19 -14.76
N ARG A 301 0.54 -15.25 -15.38
CA ARG A 301 2.01 -15.34 -15.48
C ARG A 301 2.61 -14.84 -14.17
N THR A 302 3.37 -15.68 -13.50
CA THR A 302 4.10 -15.29 -12.30
C THR A 302 5.57 -15.00 -12.60
N THR A 303 6.21 -14.17 -11.79
CA THR A 303 7.65 -13.97 -11.77
C THR A 303 8.07 -13.80 -10.32
N ALA A 304 8.99 -14.65 -9.85
CA ALA A 304 9.32 -14.74 -8.43
C ALA A 304 10.83 -14.58 -8.18
N PHE A 305 11.22 -14.03 -7.03
CA PHE A 305 12.61 -13.77 -6.67
C PHE A 305 12.88 -14.18 -5.22
N VAL A 306 14.01 -14.84 -4.96
CA VAL A 306 14.50 -15.00 -3.58
C VAL A 306 15.22 -13.70 -3.16
N GLY A 307 14.69 -13.06 -2.12
CA GLY A 307 15.16 -11.77 -1.58
C GLY A 307 15.11 -11.72 -0.05
N GLY A 308 15.39 -10.57 0.56
CA GLY A 308 15.23 -10.38 2.01
C GLY A 308 13.78 -10.06 2.37
N GLY A 309 13.34 -10.31 3.61
CA GLY A 309 11.92 -10.20 3.99
C GLY A 309 11.23 -8.86 3.69
N GLU A 310 11.98 -7.75 3.74
CA GLU A 310 11.47 -6.39 3.51
C GLU A 310 11.47 -6.02 2.03
N ARG A 311 10.40 -5.37 1.60
CA ARG A 311 10.15 -5.09 0.18
C ARG A 311 9.16 -3.94 0.02
N GLU A 312 9.41 -3.08 -0.96
CA GLU A 312 8.42 -2.15 -1.45
C GLU A 312 8.01 -2.46 -2.89
N PHE A 313 6.69 -2.54 -3.07
CA PHE A 313 6.00 -2.87 -4.30
C PHE A 313 5.45 -1.60 -4.95
N PHE A 314 5.75 -1.40 -6.23
CA PHE A 314 5.30 -0.27 -7.02
C PHE A 314 4.94 -0.71 -8.45
N VAL A 315 3.91 -0.11 -9.05
CA VAL A 315 3.43 -0.45 -10.39
C VAL A 315 3.28 0.80 -11.25
N SER A 316 4.01 0.82 -12.37
CA SER A 316 3.85 1.80 -13.45
C SER A 316 2.92 1.26 -14.54
N THR A 317 2.66 2.07 -15.58
CA THR A 317 1.87 1.65 -16.75
C THR A 317 2.57 0.63 -17.66
N SER A 318 3.86 0.34 -17.44
CA SER A 318 4.69 -0.57 -18.24
C SER A 318 5.38 -1.69 -17.44
N ASP A 319 5.64 -1.46 -16.15
CA ASP A 319 6.53 -2.27 -15.34
C ASP A 319 6.07 -2.37 -13.89
N ILE A 320 6.35 -3.51 -13.28
CA ILE A 320 6.26 -3.76 -11.84
C ILE A 320 7.66 -3.62 -11.25
N TYR A 321 7.77 -3.03 -10.06
CA TYR A 321 9.02 -2.85 -9.33
C TYR A 321 8.93 -3.47 -7.93
N LEU A 322 10.03 -4.09 -7.51
CA LEU A 322 10.23 -4.57 -6.14
C LEU A 322 11.58 -4.04 -5.64
N TRP A 323 11.55 -3.13 -4.67
CA TRP A 323 12.75 -2.71 -3.93
C TRP A 323 12.91 -3.59 -2.70
N VAL A 324 13.85 -4.53 -2.71
CA VAL A 324 13.98 -5.57 -1.67
C VAL A 324 15.22 -5.33 -0.79
N THR A 325 15.04 -5.36 0.53
CA THR A 325 16.08 -5.20 1.55
C THR A 325 16.09 -6.33 2.58
N PRO A 326 17.17 -6.52 3.37
CA PRO A 326 17.14 -7.35 4.57
C PRO A 326 16.09 -6.86 5.59
N GLU A 327 15.69 -7.73 6.52
CA GLU A 327 14.90 -7.32 7.69
C GLU A 327 15.76 -6.48 8.66
N PRO A 328 15.16 -5.55 9.45
CA PRO A 328 15.91 -4.73 10.40
C PRO A 328 16.53 -5.56 11.54
N TRP A 329 15.85 -6.65 11.92
CA TRP A 329 16.19 -7.53 13.04
C TRP A 329 17.11 -8.70 12.63
N ASP A 330 17.78 -8.59 11.49
CA ASP A 330 18.64 -9.63 10.92
C ASP A 330 19.95 -9.76 11.72
N ASP A 331 19.93 -10.69 12.68
CA ASP A 331 21.06 -11.15 13.49
C ASP A 331 22.17 -11.73 12.60
N GLY A 332 23.02 -10.83 12.09
CA GLY A 332 24.16 -11.15 11.24
C GLY A 332 24.51 -10.08 10.21
N LEU A 333 23.70 -9.02 10.04
CA LEU A 333 24.15 -7.82 9.35
C LEU A 333 25.43 -7.28 10.02
N PRO A 334 26.50 -6.95 9.26
CA PRO A 334 27.81 -6.67 9.84
C PRO A 334 27.76 -5.42 10.73
N ALA A 335 28.11 -5.58 12.01
CA ALA A 335 28.09 -4.53 13.02
C ALA A 335 28.67 -3.21 12.49
N CYS A 336 27.80 -2.20 12.39
CA CYS A 336 27.92 -1.21 11.33
C CYS A 336 29.25 -0.45 11.33
N THR A 337 30.00 -0.56 10.22
CA THR A 337 30.94 0.51 9.88
C THR A 337 30.13 1.79 9.63
N ARG A 338 30.66 2.92 10.07
CA ARG A 338 29.89 4.14 10.42
C ARG A 338 29.32 4.93 9.22
N ALA A 339 29.21 4.32 8.04
CA ALA A 339 29.09 4.99 6.76
C ALA A 339 28.21 4.31 5.69
N GLU A 340 27.69 3.10 5.93
CA GLU A 340 26.93 2.35 4.91
C GLU A 340 25.43 2.23 5.22
N SER A 341 24.59 2.59 4.24
CA SER A 341 23.16 2.32 4.22
C SER A 341 22.86 0.88 3.74
N LEU A 342 21.71 0.32 4.15
CA LEU A 342 21.32 -1.08 3.87
C LEU A 342 21.50 -1.42 2.39
N PRO A 343 22.04 -2.60 2.03
CA PRO A 343 22.03 -3.08 0.67
C PRO A 343 20.59 -3.38 0.23
N ALA A 344 20.31 -3.14 -1.05
CA ALA A 344 19.03 -3.43 -1.67
C ALA A 344 19.23 -4.07 -3.04
N THR A 345 18.30 -4.93 -3.45
CA THR A 345 18.14 -5.32 -4.86
C THR A 345 16.82 -4.75 -5.37
N LEU A 346 16.91 -3.87 -6.37
CA LEU A 346 15.75 -3.34 -7.08
C LEU A 346 15.52 -4.20 -8.33
N TYR A 347 14.39 -4.90 -8.36
CA TYR A 347 13.92 -5.66 -9.51
C TYR A 347 12.93 -4.82 -10.34
N ARG A 348 13.03 -4.94 -11.68
CA ARG A 348 12.09 -4.41 -12.67
C ARG A 348 11.53 -5.59 -13.47
N VAL A 349 10.22 -5.77 -13.45
CA VAL A 349 9.47 -6.84 -14.12
C VAL A 349 8.52 -6.23 -15.15
N PRO A 350 8.84 -6.31 -16.46
CA PRO A 350 7.97 -5.80 -17.51
C PRO A 350 6.60 -6.49 -17.56
N LEU A 351 5.55 -5.70 -17.82
CA LEU A 351 4.20 -6.22 -18.06
C LEU A 351 4.09 -6.95 -19.41
N ASP A 352 4.89 -6.56 -20.41
CA ASP A 352 4.93 -7.11 -21.78
C ASP A 352 5.53 -8.52 -21.92
N ASN A 353 5.86 -9.16 -20.79
CA ASN A 353 6.50 -10.47 -20.68
C ASN A 353 7.99 -10.52 -21.06
N ALA A 354 8.66 -9.38 -21.27
CA ALA A 354 10.12 -9.36 -21.39
C ALA A 354 10.81 -9.85 -20.09
N PRO A 355 12.01 -10.45 -20.18
CA PRO A 355 12.71 -10.96 -18.99
C PRO A 355 12.96 -9.87 -17.94
N PRO A 356 12.81 -10.19 -16.63
CA PRO A 356 13.06 -9.24 -15.56
C PRO A 356 14.54 -8.84 -15.51
N THR A 357 14.79 -7.65 -14.98
CA THR A 357 16.13 -7.07 -14.82
C THR A 357 16.31 -6.50 -13.43
N ALA A 358 17.54 -6.44 -12.94
CA ALA A 358 17.84 -5.98 -11.58
C ALA A 358 18.99 -4.96 -11.54
N LEU A 359 19.02 -4.23 -10.43
CA LEU A 359 20.05 -3.24 -10.10
C LEU A 359 20.32 -3.32 -8.58
N PHE A 360 21.58 -3.39 -8.17
CA PHE A 360 21.92 -3.31 -6.75
C PHE A 360 21.91 -1.84 -6.31
N ALA A 361 21.17 -1.53 -5.26
CA ALA A 361 20.98 -0.19 -4.73
C ALA A 361 21.25 -0.16 -3.21
N ARG A 362 21.08 1.00 -2.56
CA ARG A 362 21.28 1.16 -1.12
C ARG A 362 20.35 2.19 -0.49
N GLY A 363 19.96 1.92 0.74
CA GLY A 363 18.95 2.69 1.48
C GLY A 363 17.54 2.12 1.31
N VAL A 364 16.61 2.69 2.06
CA VAL A 364 15.29 2.13 2.33
C VAL A 364 14.20 3.11 1.84
N PRO A 365 13.40 2.75 0.82
CA PRO A 365 12.08 3.34 0.61
C PRO A 365 11.19 2.92 1.78
N MET A 366 10.38 3.84 2.30
CA MET A 366 9.87 3.70 3.67
C MET A 366 8.51 2.93 3.68
N ASN A 367 7.70 3.02 2.60
CA ASN A 367 6.53 2.17 2.24
C ASN A 367 6.35 2.26 0.69
N GLN A 368 5.13 2.20 0.14
CA GLN A 368 4.75 2.57 -1.25
C GLN A 368 4.32 4.04 -1.61
N LEU A 369 4.59 5.14 -0.87
CA LEU A 369 4.46 6.62 -1.17
C LEU A 369 5.76 7.52 -1.37
N ALA A 370 6.51 7.58 -2.54
CA ALA A 370 7.95 8.03 -2.90
C ALA A 370 9.00 7.19 -3.81
N LEU A 371 8.71 6.02 -4.42
CA LEU A 371 9.41 5.28 -5.51
C LEU A 371 8.79 5.50 -6.92
N ASP A 372 9.38 6.31 -7.80
CA ASP A 372 8.81 6.70 -9.11
C ASP A 372 9.13 5.77 -10.29
N ALA A 373 8.34 5.85 -11.36
CA ALA A 373 8.81 5.52 -12.70
C ALA A 373 8.29 6.48 -13.78
N SER A 374 9.22 6.95 -14.60
CA SER A 374 8.96 7.63 -15.87
C SER A 374 9.12 6.66 -17.05
N GLY A 375 8.89 7.13 -18.28
CA GLY A 375 9.14 6.32 -19.49
C GLY A 375 10.60 5.95 -19.78
N THR A 376 11.58 6.39 -18.97
CA THR A 376 13.02 6.15 -19.21
C THR A 376 13.86 5.90 -17.96
N GLU A 377 13.42 6.32 -16.78
CA GLU A 377 14.12 6.13 -15.49
C GLU A 377 13.16 5.83 -14.34
N PHE A 378 13.63 4.98 -13.42
CA PHE A 378 13.06 4.75 -12.09
C PHE A 378 13.70 5.74 -11.09
N ARG A 379 12.94 6.21 -10.09
CA ARG A 379 13.46 7.11 -9.03
C ARG A 379 13.03 6.62 -7.65
N ALA A 380 13.69 7.09 -6.61
CA ALA A 380 13.32 6.79 -5.24
C ALA A 380 13.70 7.93 -4.29
N LEU A 381 12.91 8.15 -3.24
CA LEU A 381 13.37 8.87 -2.07
C LEU A 381 13.70 7.87 -0.96
N LEU A 382 14.97 7.83 -0.56
CA LEU A 382 15.52 6.76 0.25
C LEU A 382 16.03 7.30 1.58
N ASN A 383 15.55 6.73 2.68
CA ASN A 383 16.21 6.84 3.96
C ASN A 383 17.57 6.11 3.89
N GLN A 384 18.63 6.79 4.29
CA GLN A 384 20.00 6.26 4.35
C GLN A 384 20.39 5.84 5.76
N ASP A 385 19.62 6.23 6.79
CA ASP A 385 19.85 5.83 8.17
C ASP A 385 19.09 4.53 8.50
N THR A 386 19.83 3.44 8.60
CA THR A 386 19.33 2.13 9.02
C THR A 386 19.09 2.14 10.53
N ARG A 387 17.99 1.55 11.03
CA ARG A 387 17.55 1.71 12.44
C ARG A 387 18.57 1.17 13.45
N ASP A 388 19.33 0.18 13.03
CA ASP A 388 19.94 -0.81 13.91
C ASP A 388 21.43 -0.51 14.17
N CYS A 389 22.02 0.42 13.41
CA CYS A 389 23.32 1.03 13.68
C CYS A 389 23.30 2.03 14.85
N GLY A 390 22.43 1.83 15.85
CA GLY A 390 22.22 2.76 16.98
C GLY A 390 21.61 4.12 16.58
N THR A 391 21.04 4.24 15.38
CA THR A 391 20.45 5.50 14.87
C THR A 391 19.08 5.81 15.46
N SER A 392 18.51 4.89 16.25
CA SER A 392 17.26 5.08 17.00
C SER A 392 17.23 6.31 17.92
N GLN A 393 18.40 6.93 18.17
CA GLN A 393 18.57 8.19 18.91
C GLN A 393 18.78 9.44 18.03
N ARG A 394 18.74 9.34 16.69
CA ARG A 394 18.84 10.52 15.81
C ARG A 394 17.50 11.24 15.68
N ASP A 395 17.52 12.55 15.85
CA ASP A 395 16.35 13.43 15.72
C ASP A 395 16.07 13.91 14.28
N ASP A 396 16.99 13.66 13.34
CA ASP A 396 16.86 14.04 11.93
C ASP A 396 17.39 12.91 11.03
N LEU A 397 16.66 12.58 9.96
CA LEU A 397 16.87 11.41 9.11
C LEU A 397 17.67 11.73 7.83
N SER A 398 18.80 11.07 7.62
CA SER A 398 19.58 11.21 6.37
C SER A 398 18.80 10.69 5.16
N VAL A 399 18.35 11.57 4.27
CA VAL A 399 17.58 11.24 3.05
C VAL A 399 18.41 11.47 1.79
N SER A 400 18.15 10.68 0.74
CA SER A 400 18.70 10.92 -0.60
C SER A 400 17.69 10.61 -1.71
N TYR A 401 17.64 11.47 -2.72
CA TYR A 401 16.95 11.21 -3.98
C TYR A 401 17.83 10.34 -4.88
N PHE A 402 17.30 9.20 -5.28
CA PHE A 402 17.92 8.22 -6.16
C PHE A 402 17.25 8.21 -7.53
N ARG A 403 18.02 7.94 -8.58
CA ARG A 403 17.48 7.62 -9.91
C ARG A 403 18.37 6.66 -10.69
N ALA A 404 17.75 5.84 -11.53
CA ALA A 404 18.44 4.94 -12.45
C ALA A 404 17.70 4.90 -13.81
N PRO A 405 18.38 5.18 -14.94
CA PRO A 405 17.80 4.94 -16.25
C PRO A 405 17.60 3.44 -16.45
N PHE A 406 16.60 3.03 -17.24
CA PHE A 406 16.32 1.60 -17.46
C PHE A 406 17.50 0.84 -18.10
N THR A 407 18.41 1.54 -18.78
CA THR A 407 19.66 0.98 -19.31
C THR A 407 20.74 0.64 -18.25
N ALA A 408 20.53 1.01 -16.98
CA ALA A 408 21.39 0.59 -15.87
C ALA A 408 21.01 -0.79 -15.29
N PHE A 409 19.78 -1.25 -15.55
CA PHE A 409 19.28 -2.55 -15.11
C PHE A 409 19.77 -3.64 -16.07
N GLY A 410 19.96 -4.86 -15.55
CA GLY A 410 20.31 -6.01 -16.40
C GLY A 410 20.09 -7.35 -15.72
N THR A 411 20.33 -8.42 -16.46
CA THR A 411 20.32 -9.79 -15.91
C THR A 411 21.55 -10.07 -15.05
N ARG A 412 22.68 -9.40 -15.29
CA ARG A 412 23.80 -9.29 -14.34
C ARG A 412 23.67 -7.95 -13.59
N PRO A 413 23.01 -7.90 -12.42
CA PRO A 413 22.89 -6.67 -11.65
C PRO A 413 24.25 -6.10 -11.29
N ARG A 414 24.33 -4.77 -11.23
CA ARG A 414 25.53 -4.02 -10.84
C ARG A 414 25.18 -3.02 -9.75
N GLN A 415 26.18 -2.61 -8.97
CA GLN A 415 26.01 -1.53 -8.01
C GLN A 415 25.67 -0.23 -8.75
N ALA A 416 24.50 0.34 -8.45
CA ALA A 416 24.13 1.67 -8.90
C ALA A 416 25.20 2.68 -8.45
N PRO A 417 25.75 3.50 -9.37
CA PRO A 417 26.89 4.35 -9.07
C PRO A 417 26.54 5.47 -8.11
N GLN A 418 27.53 6.05 -7.42
CA GLN A 418 27.31 7.17 -6.50
C GLN A 418 26.60 8.38 -7.15
N SER A 419 26.70 8.53 -8.48
CA SER A 419 25.99 9.54 -9.28
C SER A 419 24.49 9.33 -9.41
N SER A 420 23.96 8.12 -9.14
CA SER A 420 22.53 7.87 -9.00
C SER A 420 21.94 8.52 -7.75
N TYR A 421 22.75 8.78 -6.72
CA TYR A 421 22.30 9.31 -5.42
C TYR A 421 22.63 10.80 -5.29
N THR A 422 21.59 11.62 -5.14
CA THR A 422 21.68 13.01 -4.72
C THR A 422 21.24 13.12 -3.28
N ARG A 423 22.18 13.47 -2.37
CA ARG A 423 21.82 13.84 -0.99
C ARG A 423 20.91 15.06 -1.03
N THR A 424 19.82 15.01 -0.29
CA THR A 424 18.82 16.08 -0.18
C THR A 424 18.75 16.59 1.27
N PRO A 425 18.17 17.76 1.53
CA PRO A 425 18.02 18.27 2.89
C PRO A 425 17.28 17.29 3.82
N SER A 426 17.82 17.07 5.01
CA SER A 426 17.21 16.23 6.06
C SER A 426 15.80 16.74 6.41
N PRO A 427 14.79 15.90 6.74
CA PRO A 427 13.39 16.33 6.93
C PRO A 427 13.09 17.02 8.27
N GLY A 428 14.04 17.11 9.20
CA GLY A 428 13.87 17.79 10.49
C GLY A 428 13.04 17.00 11.50
N GLY A 429 13.05 15.67 11.44
CA GLY A 429 12.25 14.82 12.33
C GLY A 429 12.55 13.32 12.23
N ARG A 430 11.94 12.55 13.13
CA ARG A 430 12.13 11.11 13.36
C ARG A 430 11.26 10.19 12.47
N ALA A 431 10.38 10.79 11.68
CA ALA A 431 9.62 10.19 10.59
C ALA A 431 9.31 11.31 9.57
N TYR A 432 8.98 10.94 8.33
CA TYR A 432 8.51 11.88 7.32
C TYR A 432 7.36 11.29 6.51
N GLU A 433 6.60 12.19 5.89
CA GLU A 433 5.54 11.90 4.94
C GLU A 433 5.94 12.52 3.60
N VAL A 434 5.45 12.00 2.48
CA VAL A 434 6.03 12.30 1.17
C VAL A 434 5.04 12.03 0.04
N ARG A 435 5.15 12.83 -1.03
CA ARG A 435 4.38 12.72 -2.27
C ARG A 435 5.19 13.27 -3.43
N TYR A 436 5.27 12.59 -4.57
CA TYR A 436 5.72 13.24 -5.81
C TYR A 436 4.57 13.93 -6.55
N THR A 437 4.94 14.89 -7.39
CA THR A 437 4.18 15.34 -8.56
C THR A 437 5.04 15.15 -9.81
N GLN A 438 4.53 15.53 -10.98
CA GLN A 438 5.26 15.51 -12.26
C GLN A 438 6.61 16.23 -12.24
N THR A 439 6.79 17.20 -11.32
CA THR A 439 7.93 18.13 -11.32
C THR A 439 8.84 17.99 -10.10
N HIS A 440 8.33 17.51 -8.97
CA HIS A 440 9.07 17.43 -7.70
C HIS A 440 8.74 16.14 -6.93
N VAL A 441 9.68 15.64 -6.11
CA VAL A 441 9.30 14.94 -4.87
C VAL A 441 9.24 15.94 -3.73
N VAL A 442 8.14 15.93 -2.98
CA VAL A 442 7.98 16.72 -1.76
C VAL A 442 7.92 15.78 -0.57
N TYR A 443 8.69 16.08 0.48
CA TYR A 443 8.61 15.36 1.75
C TYR A 443 8.69 16.31 2.94
N GLY A 444 8.04 15.94 4.05
CA GLY A 444 7.93 16.76 5.24
C GLY A 444 8.04 15.94 6.52
N GLY A 445 8.86 16.41 7.46
CA GLY A 445 9.12 15.67 8.70
C GLY A 445 8.04 15.83 9.78
N ARG A 446 8.03 14.89 10.72
CA ARG A 446 7.43 15.09 12.05
C ARG A 446 8.41 14.70 13.16
N GLN A 447 8.37 15.47 14.24
CA GLN A 447 9.28 15.33 15.39
C GLN A 447 9.08 14.01 16.15
N SER A 448 7.82 13.55 16.27
CA SER A 448 7.46 12.26 16.84
C SER A 448 7.08 11.25 15.74
N ARG A 449 7.19 9.96 16.03
CA ARG A 449 6.70 8.90 15.13
C ARG A 449 5.17 8.83 15.09
N THR A 450 4.47 9.27 16.15
CA THR A 450 3.00 9.30 16.19
C THR A 450 2.40 10.33 15.23
N SER A 451 1.16 10.08 14.79
CA SER A 451 0.35 11.05 14.02
C SER A 451 -0.57 11.90 14.89
N SER A 452 -0.66 11.62 16.19
CA SER A 452 -1.49 12.33 17.16
C SER A 452 -1.35 13.86 17.09
N PRO A 453 -2.41 14.62 17.44
CA PRO A 453 -2.25 16.00 17.89
C PRO A 453 -1.32 16.05 19.12
N PRO A 454 -0.61 17.17 19.33
CA PRO A 454 0.13 17.40 20.57
C PRO A 454 -0.84 17.58 21.75
N GLY A 455 -0.30 17.61 22.97
CA GLY A 455 -1.09 17.97 24.15
C GLY A 455 -1.41 19.46 24.22
N GLU A 456 -2.50 19.81 24.91
CA GLU A 456 -3.04 21.16 25.12
C GLU A 456 -2.01 22.23 25.53
N ASN A 457 -0.99 21.84 26.29
CA ASN A 457 0.05 22.75 26.81
C ASN A 457 1.45 22.47 26.18
N ALA A 458 1.49 21.90 24.98
CA ALA A 458 2.74 21.67 24.25
C ALA A 458 3.14 22.89 23.38
N GLU A 459 4.45 23.06 23.17
CA GLU A 459 4.97 24.10 22.28
C GLU A 459 4.45 23.97 20.84
N PRO A 460 4.07 25.08 20.17
CA PRO A 460 3.56 25.05 18.79
C PRO A 460 4.51 24.37 17.81
N LEU A 461 4.09 23.22 17.30
CA LEU A 461 4.88 22.41 16.38
C LEU A 461 5.07 23.12 15.03
N THR A 462 6.25 22.94 14.48
CA THR A 462 6.59 23.24 13.08
C THR A 462 7.37 22.08 12.50
N ALA A 463 7.37 21.96 11.17
CA ALA A 463 8.10 20.95 10.44
C ALA A 463 8.90 21.56 9.30
N ARG A 464 10.01 20.90 8.96
CA ARG A 464 10.74 21.21 7.73
C ARG A 464 10.13 20.40 6.58
N VAL A 465 9.91 21.07 5.46
CA VAL A 465 9.42 20.48 4.21
C VAL A 465 10.49 20.71 3.14
N VAL A 466 10.66 19.74 2.24
CA VAL A 466 11.69 19.77 1.22
C VAL A 466 11.05 19.41 -0.12
N ALA A 467 11.13 20.32 -1.08
CA ALA A 467 10.70 20.11 -2.46
C ALA A 467 11.93 19.93 -3.36
N VAL A 468 12.06 18.77 -4.00
CA VAL A 468 13.23 18.35 -4.79
C VAL A 468 12.83 18.29 -6.27
N PRO A 469 13.28 19.21 -7.13
CA PRO A 469 12.94 19.18 -8.56
C PRO A 469 13.51 17.94 -9.24
N LEU A 470 12.67 17.11 -9.86
CA LEU A 470 13.08 15.81 -10.41
C LEU A 470 14.14 15.94 -11.52
N ASN A 471 14.10 17.04 -12.28
CA ASN A 471 15.08 17.37 -13.31
C ASN A 471 16.41 17.95 -12.76
N ARG A 472 16.42 18.44 -11.52
CA ARG A 472 17.55 19.13 -10.87
C ARG A 472 17.55 18.91 -9.36
N PRO A 473 17.71 17.67 -8.85
CA PRO A 473 17.50 17.35 -7.43
C PRO A 473 18.47 18.04 -6.47
N ARG A 474 19.62 18.55 -6.96
CA ARG A 474 20.55 19.39 -6.18
C ARG A 474 20.02 20.80 -5.90
N ALA A 475 18.95 21.24 -6.57
CA ALA A 475 18.26 22.51 -6.34
C ALA A 475 17.06 22.36 -5.39
N ALA A 476 17.11 21.38 -4.47
CA ALA A 476 16.09 21.15 -3.47
C ALA A 476 15.82 22.42 -2.64
N THR A 477 14.55 22.81 -2.55
CA THR A 477 14.10 23.96 -1.76
C THR A 477 13.60 23.48 -0.40
N THR A 478 14.19 23.99 0.67
CA THR A 478 13.74 23.76 2.04
C THR A 478 12.77 24.86 2.46
N LEU A 479 11.66 24.47 3.10
CA LEU A 479 10.63 25.34 3.66
C LEU A 479 10.36 24.95 5.12
N THR A 480 9.69 25.83 5.87
CA THR A 480 9.15 25.53 7.20
C THR A 480 7.63 25.60 7.15
N ALA A 481 6.96 24.47 7.40
CA ALA A 481 5.51 24.43 7.60
C ALA A 481 5.15 24.90 9.01
N PRO A 482 4.07 25.70 9.18
CA PRO A 482 3.66 26.25 10.47
C PRO A 482 2.90 25.25 11.37
N HIS A 483 3.07 23.95 11.12
CA HIS A 483 2.51 22.78 11.80
C HIS A 483 3.46 21.57 11.57
N ASN A 484 3.27 20.44 12.28
CA ASN A 484 3.93 19.17 11.92
C ASN A 484 3.35 18.59 10.61
N ILE A 485 4.02 17.62 9.97
CA ILE A 485 3.47 16.91 8.80
C ILE A 485 3.05 15.48 9.17
N ILE A 486 1.77 15.18 8.99
CA ILE A 486 1.19 13.82 9.08
C ILE A 486 0.71 13.28 7.72
N ARG A 487 0.67 14.14 6.69
CA ARG A 487 0.27 13.77 5.33
C ARG A 487 0.87 14.73 4.31
N VAL A 488 1.27 14.21 3.16
CA VAL A 488 1.61 14.97 1.94
C VAL A 488 0.79 14.38 0.80
N GLU A 489 0.04 15.19 0.06
CA GLU A 489 -0.87 14.72 -0.99
C GLU A 489 -0.88 15.60 -2.23
N ARG A 490 -1.28 15.05 -3.38
CA ARG A 490 -1.39 15.79 -4.65
C ARG A 490 -2.67 16.63 -4.68
N ALA A 491 -2.54 17.89 -5.07
CA ALA A 491 -3.64 18.78 -5.41
C ALA A 491 -3.38 19.38 -6.79
N GLY A 492 -3.77 18.64 -7.85
CA GLY A 492 -3.43 19.00 -9.23
C GLY A 492 -1.93 18.85 -9.49
N GLY A 493 -1.26 19.97 -9.81
CA GLY A 493 0.21 20.03 -9.95
C GLY A 493 0.96 20.33 -8.64
N ASP A 494 0.23 20.78 -7.61
CA ASP A 494 0.74 21.25 -6.33
C ASP A 494 0.54 20.22 -5.21
N ILE A 495 0.97 20.56 -4.00
CA ILE A 495 0.92 19.66 -2.84
C ILE A 495 0.10 20.25 -1.69
N VAL A 496 -0.72 19.41 -1.06
CA VAL A 496 -1.38 19.69 0.22
C VAL A 496 -0.61 18.98 1.35
N LEU A 497 -0.37 19.71 2.43
CA LEU A 497 0.30 19.25 3.64
C LEU A 497 -0.72 19.30 4.79
N THR A 498 -0.94 18.20 5.52
CA THR A 498 -1.76 18.23 6.75
C THR A 498 -0.93 17.94 7.99
N GLY A 499 -1.38 18.46 9.14
CA GLY A 499 -0.89 18.10 10.46
C GLY A 499 -1.23 19.13 11.52
N TYR A 500 -0.64 18.99 12.70
CA TYR A 500 -1.02 19.74 13.89
C TYR A 500 0.06 20.74 14.30
N ARG A 501 -0.35 21.97 14.60
CA ARG A 501 0.49 23.00 15.23
C ARG A 501 0.36 22.91 16.75
N THR A 502 -0.88 22.99 17.23
CA THR A 502 -1.31 22.68 18.60
C THR A 502 -2.47 21.68 18.52
N ASP A 503 -3.11 21.39 19.64
CA ASP A 503 -4.37 20.64 19.69
C ASP A 503 -5.58 21.45 19.18
N ALA A 504 -5.44 22.72 18.83
CA ALA A 504 -6.55 23.55 18.33
C ALA A 504 -7.22 23.03 17.04
N GLY A 505 -6.55 22.14 16.29
CA GLY A 505 -7.10 21.45 15.13
C GLY A 505 -6.11 21.21 14.01
N LEU A 506 -6.58 20.53 12.97
CA LEU A 506 -5.81 20.17 11.79
C LEU A 506 -5.50 21.40 10.94
N SER A 507 -4.21 21.68 10.78
CA SER A 507 -3.70 22.67 9.84
C SER A 507 -3.50 22.03 8.48
N VAL A 508 -3.94 22.72 7.43
CA VAL A 508 -3.86 22.31 6.02
C VAL A 508 -3.13 23.41 5.26
N SER A 509 -1.94 23.13 4.75
CA SER A 509 -1.15 24.09 3.95
C SER A 509 -1.11 23.69 2.48
N LEU A 510 -1.24 24.69 1.59
CA LEU A 510 -0.93 24.52 0.17
C LEU A 510 0.52 24.89 -0.11
N LEU A 511 1.26 23.97 -0.73
CA LEU A 511 2.59 24.17 -1.28
C LEU A 511 2.50 24.29 -2.80
N ASP A 512 2.57 25.52 -3.27
CA ASP A 512 2.72 25.87 -4.69
C ASP A 512 4.13 25.45 -5.16
N LEU A 513 4.18 24.65 -6.22
CA LEU A 513 5.39 24.11 -6.85
C LEU A 513 5.74 24.83 -8.16
N ASN A 514 4.97 25.84 -8.57
CA ASN A 514 5.18 26.57 -9.81
C ASN A 514 6.33 27.59 -9.65
N GLY A 515 7.41 27.39 -10.40
CA GLY A 515 8.59 28.24 -10.33
C GLY A 515 9.48 27.95 -9.12
N ARG A 516 9.28 28.65 -8.00
CA ARG A 516 10.02 28.43 -6.74
C ARG A 516 9.06 27.94 -5.66
N PRO A 517 9.24 26.72 -5.12
CA PRO A 517 8.36 26.17 -4.11
C PRO A 517 8.11 27.12 -2.92
N ARG A 518 6.84 27.33 -2.58
CA ARG A 518 6.38 28.21 -1.51
C ARG A 518 5.09 27.72 -0.87
N ILE A 519 4.96 27.81 0.46
CA ILE A 519 3.64 27.67 1.10
C ILE A 519 2.88 28.98 0.84
N THR A 520 1.73 28.91 0.18
CA THR A 520 0.92 30.09 -0.16
C THR A 520 -0.03 30.48 0.95
N GLN A 521 -0.61 29.48 1.62
CA GLN A 521 -1.54 29.65 2.73
C GLN A 521 -1.56 28.40 3.62
N THR A 522 -1.87 28.60 4.89
CA THR A 522 -2.32 27.56 5.83
C THR A 522 -3.75 27.90 6.28
N GLN A 523 -4.67 26.95 6.16
CA GLN A 523 -6.00 26.99 6.78
C GLN A 523 -5.97 26.14 8.06
N LEU A 524 -6.59 26.62 9.14
CA LEU A 524 -6.86 25.81 10.34
C LEU A 524 -8.30 25.30 10.29
N LEU A 525 -8.48 23.98 10.42
CA LEU A 525 -9.78 23.36 10.68
C LEU A 525 -9.98 23.27 12.19
N GLN A 526 -10.52 24.33 12.78
CA GLN A 526 -10.68 24.46 14.24
C GLN A 526 -11.48 23.28 14.82
N ASN A 527 -10.96 22.67 15.88
CA ASN A 527 -11.54 21.51 16.57
C ASN A 527 -11.79 20.28 15.67
N ARG A 528 -11.10 20.16 14.52
CA ARG A 528 -11.11 18.98 13.65
C ARG A 528 -9.77 18.26 13.72
N TYR A 529 -9.80 16.93 13.73
CA TYR A 529 -8.61 16.07 13.74
C TYR A 529 -8.77 14.98 12.68
N GLU A 530 -7.72 14.68 11.92
CA GLU A 530 -7.72 13.65 10.86
C GLU A 530 -7.93 12.26 11.48
N SER A 531 -9.02 11.57 11.14
CA SER A 531 -9.39 10.27 11.73
C SER A 531 -8.85 9.06 10.97
N GLU A 532 -8.34 9.28 9.75
CA GLU A 532 -8.06 8.24 8.77
C GLU A 532 -6.72 8.49 8.07
N GLY A 533 -5.90 7.44 7.93
CA GLY A 533 -4.50 7.55 7.54
C GLY A 533 -4.14 7.14 6.11
N ARG A 534 -4.92 6.27 5.46
CA ARG A 534 -4.61 5.80 4.10
C ARG A 534 -4.68 6.94 3.06
N SER A 535 -3.93 6.83 1.97
CA SER A 535 -3.81 7.86 0.93
C SER A 535 -5.16 8.20 0.29
N HIS A 536 -5.95 7.18 -0.07
CA HIS A 536 -7.27 7.33 -0.70
C HIS A 536 -8.32 8.05 0.15
N ALA A 537 -8.07 8.27 1.45
CA ALA A 537 -9.00 8.95 2.34
C ALA A 537 -9.03 10.46 2.11
N PHE A 538 -7.85 11.07 1.90
CA PHE A 538 -7.77 12.38 1.30
C PHE A 538 -8.09 12.26 -0.19
N ASN A 539 -8.87 13.20 -0.71
CA ASN A 539 -9.15 13.28 -2.12
C ASN A 539 -9.30 14.76 -2.54
N ALA A 540 -8.95 15.07 -3.78
CA ALA A 540 -9.09 16.40 -4.35
C ALA A 540 -9.47 16.33 -5.83
N LEU A 541 -10.41 17.20 -6.24
CA LEU A 541 -10.70 17.50 -7.63
C LEU A 541 -10.22 18.92 -7.91
N VAL A 542 -9.04 19.03 -8.52
CA VAL A 542 -8.41 20.30 -8.94
C VAL A 542 -8.45 20.35 -10.46
N ARG A 543 -8.96 21.46 -11.00
CA ARG A 543 -9.16 21.69 -12.43
C ARG A 543 -7.87 22.23 -13.10
N PRO A 544 -7.75 22.19 -14.44
CA PRO A 544 -6.62 22.79 -15.17
C PRO A 544 -6.40 24.28 -14.86
N GLU A 545 -7.44 24.99 -14.47
CA GLU A 545 -7.41 26.40 -14.06
C GLU A 545 -6.74 26.63 -12.69
N GLY A 546 -6.40 25.57 -11.95
CA GLY A 546 -5.75 25.62 -10.63
C GLY A 546 -6.70 25.83 -9.45
N ASP A 547 -8.02 25.92 -9.69
CA ASP A 547 -9.04 25.93 -8.65
C ASP A 547 -9.70 24.54 -8.47
N GLY A 548 -10.42 24.35 -7.36
CA GLY A 548 -10.99 23.04 -7.05
C GLY A 548 -11.52 22.89 -5.63
N ILE A 549 -11.69 21.62 -5.24
CA ILE A 549 -12.16 21.22 -3.92
C ILE A 549 -11.38 19.99 -3.44
N MET A 550 -11.13 19.91 -2.13
CA MET A 550 -10.54 18.76 -1.46
C MET A 550 -11.35 18.38 -0.23
N GLY A 551 -11.27 17.12 0.19
CA GLY A 551 -11.93 16.61 1.38
C GLY A 551 -11.14 15.50 2.07
N LEU A 552 -11.32 15.38 3.38
CA LEU A 552 -10.65 14.39 4.22
C LEU A 552 -11.47 14.01 5.47
N PRO A 553 -11.41 12.74 5.94
CA PRO A 553 -12.07 12.31 7.17
C PRO A 553 -11.53 13.01 8.41
N THR A 554 -12.45 13.47 9.24
CA THR A 554 -12.19 14.25 10.44
C THR A 554 -13.13 13.88 11.59
N VAL A 555 -12.67 14.11 12.81
CA VAL A 555 -13.43 13.95 14.06
C VAL A 555 -13.23 15.16 14.96
N THR A 556 -14.09 15.32 15.96
CA THR A 556 -14.04 16.45 16.93
C THR A 556 -13.30 16.13 18.22
N ARG A 557 -12.73 14.93 18.36
CA ARG A 557 -12.07 14.45 19.58
C ARG A 557 -10.60 14.16 19.35
N VAL A 558 -9.71 14.87 20.06
CA VAL A 558 -8.24 14.70 20.04
C VAL A 558 -7.81 13.23 20.05
N LYS A 559 -8.37 12.43 20.97
CA LYS A 559 -8.05 11.00 21.17
C LYS A 559 -8.36 10.09 19.97
N GLU A 560 -9.21 10.53 19.05
CA GLU A 560 -9.59 9.79 17.83
C GLU A 560 -8.77 10.25 16.61
N GLY A 561 -8.06 11.38 16.70
CA GLY A 561 -7.21 11.95 15.66
C GLY A 561 -5.84 11.29 15.46
N ASN A 562 -5.66 10.03 15.89
CA ASN A 562 -4.40 9.28 15.73
C ASN A 562 -4.47 8.21 14.61
N ARG A 563 -5.42 8.34 13.68
CA ARG A 563 -5.47 7.56 12.42
C ARG A 563 -5.32 6.05 12.59
N TRP A 564 -5.92 5.48 13.64
CA TRP A 564 -5.83 4.05 13.95
C TRP A 564 -6.51 3.23 12.85
N HIS A 565 -5.77 2.32 12.20
CA HIS A 565 -6.27 1.54 11.07
C HIS A 565 -7.42 0.56 11.42
N TRP A 566 -7.61 0.22 12.70
CA TRP A 566 -8.75 -0.58 13.19
C TRP A 566 -9.99 0.26 13.59
N ARG A 567 -10.02 1.57 13.29
CA ARG A 567 -11.11 2.47 13.72
C ARG A 567 -12.34 2.35 12.81
N SER A 568 -13.17 1.33 13.03
CA SER A 568 -14.50 1.17 12.40
C SER A 568 -15.57 2.21 12.83
N GLY A 569 -15.16 3.39 13.30
CA GLY A 569 -16.07 4.47 13.65
C GLY A 569 -16.42 5.33 12.43
N ALA A 570 -17.63 5.87 12.38
CA ALA A 570 -17.97 6.94 11.44
C ALA A 570 -17.03 8.16 11.61
N SER A 571 -16.90 8.99 10.57
CA SER A 571 -16.12 10.23 10.60
C SER A 571 -16.82 11.31 9.79
N ASP A 572 -16.76 12.55 10.25
CA ASP A 572 -17.22 13.69 9.45
C ASP A 572 -16.23 13.97 8.31
N ILE A 573 -16.69 14.38 7.12
CA ILE A 573 -15.79 14.74 6.03
C ILE A 573 -15.70 16.27 5.98
N SER A 574 -14.54 16.80 6.35
CA SER A 574 -14.25 18.24 6.22
C SER A 574 -13.79 18.54 4.81
N TYR A 575 -14.19 19.70 4.28
CA TYR A 575 -13.91 20.13 2.91
C TYR A 575 -13.21 21.49 2.88
N LEU A 576 -12.32 21.68 1.91
CA LEU A 576 -11.74 22.98 1.61
C LEU A 576 -11.89 23.28 0.12
N THR A 577 -12.19 24.52 -0.22
CA THR A 577 -12.01 25.01 -1.59
C THR A 577 -10.56 25.42 -1.81
N LEU A 578 -10.09 25.27 -3.04
CA LEU A 578 -8.86 25.82 -3.58
C LEU A 578 -9.23 26.81 -4.68
N SER A 579 -8.63 28.00 -4.67
CA SER A 579 -8.74 28.97 -5.77
C SER A 579 -7.47 29.00 -6.62
N ALA A 580 -7.60 29.39 -7.88
CA ALA A 580 -6.49 29.59 -8.83
C ALA A 580 -5.42 30.61 -8.36
N ALA A 581 -5.73 31.42 -7.34
CA ALA A 581 -4.77 32.30 -6.67
C ALA A 581 -3.87 31.58 -5.64
N GLY A 582 -4.04 30.26 -5.46
CA GLY A 582 -3.35 29.46 -4.46
C GLY A 582 -3.88 29.66 -3.04
N GLN A 583 -5.13 30.11 -2.88
CA GLN A 583 -5.77 30.29 -1.57
C GLN A 583 -6.73 29.14 -1.24
N LEU A 584 -6.69 28.73 0.03
CA LEU A 584 -7.57 27.74 0.66
C LEU A 584 -8.69 28.43 1.45
N ALA A 585 -9.87 27.83 1.52
CA ALA A 585 -10.91 28.25 2.46
C ALA A 585 -11.68 27.05 3.02
N ASP A 586 -12.05 27.10 4.30
CA ASP A 586 -12.95 26.13 4.94
C ASP A 586 -14.33 26.15 4.26
N ALA A 587 -14.64 25.06 3.56
CA ALA A 587 -15.92 24.86 2.90
C ALA A 587 -16.96 24.19 3.82
N GLY A 588 -16.61 23.89 5.08
CA GLY A 588 -17.50 23.22 6.02
C GLY A 588 -17.34 21.70 6.00
N THR A 589 -18.43 20.99 6.33
CA THR A 589 -18.36 19.56 6.65
C THR A 589 -19.66 18.85 6.30
N LEU A 590 -19.56 17.66 5.70
CA LEU A 590 -20.66 16.68 5.73
C LEU A 590 -20.47 15.85 7.01
N ASN A 591 -21.36 16.03 7.99
CA ASN A 591 -21.24 15.40 9.30
C ASN A 591 -21.93 14.03 9.31
N ALA A 592 -21.31 13.04 9.94
CA ALA A 592 -21.82 11.69 10.03
C ALA A 592 -22.74 11.53 11.25
N ASP A 593 -23.77 10.69 11.14
CA ASP A 593 -24.48 10.19 12.32
C ASP A 593 -23.87 8.84 12.73
N PRO A 594 -23.18 8.74 13.89
CA PRO A 594 -22.59 7.49 14.35
C PRO A 594 -23.64 6.42 14.72
N ASN A 595 -24.94 6.76 14.70
CA ASN A 595 -26.06 5.86 14.93
C ASN A 595 -26.83 5.51 13.65
N ALA A 596 -26.42 6.01 12.47
CA ALA A 596 -27.11 5.80 11.20
C ALA A 596 -26.89 4.39 10.63
N ARG A 597 -27.36 3.39 11.38
CA ARG A 597 -27.41 1.99 10.99
C ARG A 597 -28.79 1.43 11.25
N ASP A 598 -29.35 0.75 10.25
CA ASP A 598 -30.66 0.10 10.35
C ASP A 598 -30.62 -1.01 11.42
N PRO A 599 -31.61 -1.10 12.35
CA PRO A 599 -31.63 -2.13 13.38
C PRO A 599 -31.64 -3.58 12.86
N SER A 600 -32.10 -3.81 11.63
CA SER A 600 -32.04 -5.13 10.98
C SER A 600 -30.64 -5.48 10.47
N TYR A 601 -29.76 -4.49 10.31
CA TYR A 601 -28.45 -4.67 9.72
C TYR A 601 -27.39 -5.07 10.75
N GLN A 602 -26.78 -6.23 10.51
CA GLN A 602 -25.68 -6.75 11.30
C GLN A 602 -24.49 -7.05 10.40
N CYS A 603 -23.30 -6.63 10.80
CA CYS A 603 -22.08 -7.16 10.20
C CYS A 603 -21.96 -8.65 10.56
N GLU A 604 -21.52 -9.46 9.61
CA GLU A 604 -21.38 -10.91 9.76
C GLU A 604 -19.94 -11.37 9.49
N VAL A 605 -19.24 -10.69 8.58
CA VAL A 605 -17.88 -11.02 8.11
C VAL A 605 -17.12 -9.70 7.89
N SER A 606 -15.80 -9.67 8.08
CA SER A 606 -14.96 -8.48 7.83
C SER A 606 -15.37 -7.20 8.58
N CYS A 607 -15.83 -7.32 9.83
CA CYS A 607 -16.39 -6.22 10.64
C CYS A 607 -15.37 -5.22 11.23
N VAL A 608 -14.13 -5.26 10.77
CA VAL A 608 -13.09 -4.28 11.11
C VAL A 608 -12.75 -3.56 9.81
N ASP A 609 -12.93 -2.24 9.79
CA ASP A 609 -12.72 -1.41 8.61
C ASP A 609 -11.20 -1.17 8.39
N TRP A 610 -10.41 -2.23 8.19
CA TRP A 610 -8.96 -2.17 8.04
C TRP A 610 -8.52 -1.25 6.90
N TYR A 611 -9.22 -1.36 5.76
CA TYR A 611 -9.08 -0.48 4.58
C TYR A 611 -9.97 0.78 4.66
N GLY A 612 -10.59 0.99 5.82
CA GLY A 612 -11.32 2.18 6.21
C GLY A 612 -12.79 2.16 5.80
N ASN A 613 -13.49 3.21 6.21
CA ASN A 613 -14.94 3.35 5.98
C ASN A 613 -15.37 4.76 5.58
N THR A 614 -14.43 5.72 5.54
CA THR A 614 -14.71 7.12 5.21
C THR A 614 -13.92 7.52 3.97
N ARG A 615 -14.56 8.20 3.01
CA ARG A 615 -13.94 8.73 1.78
C ARG A 615 -14.60 10.04 1.35
N ALA A 616 -13.80 11.03 0.95
CA ALA A 616 -14.27 12.15 0.14
C ALA A 616 -14.26 11.73 -1.34
N LEU A 617 -15.31 12.04 -2.09
CA LEU A 617 -15.49 11.69 -3.50
C LEU A 617 -16.07 12.87 -4.28
N PHE A 618 -15.71 13.01 -5.54
CA PHE A 618 -16.19 14.11 -6.41
C PHE A 618 -16.63 13.56 -7.77
N ILE A 619 -17.84 13.94 -8.21
CA ILE A 619 -18.41 13.49 -9.50
C ILE A 619 -19.06 14.69 -10.19
N GLY A 620 -18.43 15.21 -11.24
CA GLY A 620 -18.87 16.42 -11.92
C GLY A 620 -18.85 17.62 -10.97
N ASN A 621 -20.02 18.16 -10.66
CA ASN A 621 -20.23 19.26 -9.71
C ASN A 621 -20.70 18.78 -8.31
N ARG A 622 -20.85 17.47 -8.09
CA ARG A 622 -21.39 16.88 -6.85
C ARG A 622 -20.26 16.41 -5.92
N VAL A 623 -20.47 16.63 -4.63
CA VAL A 623 -19.53 16.30 -3.55
C VAL A 623 -20.14 15.18 -2.72
N PHE A 624 -19.38 14.12 -2.39
CA PHE A 624 -19.89 13.04 -1.54
C PHE A 624 -18.91 12.70 -0.42
N GLY A 625 -19.47 12.48 0.76
CA GLY A 625 -18.81 11.78 1.86
C GLY A 625 -19.41 10.39 2.01
N LEU A 626 -18.63 9.34 1.76
CA LEU A 626 -18.89 8.05 2.41
C LEU A 626 -18.42 8.18 3.87
N SER A 627 -19.24 7.76 4.83
CA SER A 627 -18.86 7.57 6.22
C SER A 627 -19.59 6.37 6.80
N ALA A 628 -18.87 5.25 6.98
CA ALA A 628 -19.45 3.98 7.41
C ALA A 628 -20.68 3.62 6.56
N THR A 629 -21.82 3.36 7.17
CA THR A 629 -23.05 2.96 6.48
C THR A 629 -23.83 4.11 5.82
N GLU A 630 -23.25 5.31 5.72
CA GLU A 630 -23.86 6.48 5.07
C GLU A 630 -23.09 6.93 3.83
N LEU A 631 -23.80 7.17 2.72
CA LEU A 631 -23.34 8.02 1.63
C LEU A 631 -24.09 9.36 1.69
N ILE A 632 -23.38 10.44 1.98
CA ILE A 632 -23.92 11.79 2.12
C ILE A 632 -23.53 12.60 0.88
N GLU A 633 -24.49 13.20 0.19
CA GLU A 633 -24.24 14.13 -0.91
C GLU A 633 -24.35 15.59 -0.45
N GLY A 634 -23.43 16.43 -0.92
CA GLY A 634 -23.51 17.88 -0.84
C GLY A 634 -23.24 18.57 -2.17
N ALA A 635 -23.66 19.83 -2.26
CA ALA A 635 -23.33 20.75 -3.34
C ALA A 635 -22.44 21.88 -2.81
N LEU A 636 -21.51 22.36 -3.63
CA LEU A 636 -20.69 23.53 -3.30
C LEU A 636 -21.44 24.82 -3.67
N GLU A 637 -22.02 25.49 -2.68
CA GLU A 637 -22.79 26.73 -2.84
C GLU A 637 -22.14 27.86 -2.06
N ASN A 638 -21.91 29.01 -2.71
CA ASN A 638 -21.31 30.20 -2.10
C ASN A 638 -19.99 29.92 -1.34
N GLY A 639 -19.20 28.95 -1.83
CA GLY A 639 -17.95 28.52 -1.22
C GLY A 639 -18.07 27.50 -0.07
N ARG A 640 -19.28 27.02 0.26
CA ARG A 640 -19.50 26.01 1.30
C ARG A 640 -20.18 24.75 0.75
N VAL A 641 -19.78 23.59 1.24
CA VAL A 641 -20.47 22.32 0.99
C VAL A 641 -21.71 22.27 1.86
N VAL A 642 -22.88 22.14 1.21
CA VAL A 642 -24.19 22.06 1.88
C VAL A 642 -24.83 20.73 1.47
N GLU A 643 -25.21 19.92 2.47
CA GLU A 643 -25.88 18.64 2.26
C GLU A 643 -27.14 18.79 1.38
N ARG A 644 -27.36 17.81 0.50
CA ARG A 644 -28.48 17.74 -0.44
C ARG A 644 -29.40 16.57 -0.10
N GLN A 645 -28.81 15.40 0.04
CA GLN A 645 -29.48 14.13 0.30
C GLN A 645 -28.50 13.13 0.93
N ARG A 646 -29.03 12.08 1.54
CA ARG A 646 -28.28 11.11 2.35
C ARG A 646 -28.89 9.74 2.18
N LEU A 647 -28.07 8.76 1.80
CA LEU A 647 -28.46 7.37 1.64
C LEU A 647 -27.82 6.51 2.72
N ASN A 648 -28.67 5.83 3.49
CA ASN A 648 -28.21 4.84 4.46
C ASN A 648 -28.11 3.46 3.80
N LEU A 649 -26.88 3.02 3.55
CA LEU A 649 -26.53 1.78 2.86
C LEU A 649 -26.96 0.52 3.63
N SER A 650 -27.11 0.63 4.96
CA SER A 650 -27.52 -0.49 5.81
C SER A 650 -29.02 -0.80 5.77
N ARG A 651 -29.85 0.09 5.23
CA ARG A 651 -31.27 -0.21 4.94
C ARG A 651 -31.41 -1.29 3.85
N PRO A 652 -32.54 -2.01 3.77
CA PRO A 652 -32.84 -2.82 2.59
C PRO A 652 -32.78 -1.99 1.29
N PRO A 653 -32.36 -2.57 0.15
CA PRO A 653 -32.63 -2.00 -1.17
C PRO A 653 -34.13 -1.75 -1.39
N ALA A 654 -34.45 -0.83 -2.30
CA ALA A 654 -35.83 -0.37 -2.57
C ALA A 654 -36.61 -1.34 -3.49
#